data_AF-A0AAD4BNU9-F1
#
_entry.id   AF-A0AAD4BNU9-F1
#
_cell.length_a   1.000
_cell.length_b   1.000
_cell.length_c   1.000
_cell.angle_alpha   90.00
_cell.angle_beta   90.00
_cell.angle_gamma   90.00
#
_symmetry.space_group_name_H-M   'P 1'
#
loop_
_entity.id
_entity.type
_entity.pdbx_description
1 polymer ?
#
loop_
_entity_poly.entity_id
_entity_poly.type
_entity_poly.pdbx_seq_one_letter_code
_entity_poly.pdbx_strand_id
1 'polypeptide(L)'
;MRPPRNKYSTVDVTYKTIGSLPPPREGRGVATMDKFVSIELQGKVVNERRDAAARRSLGFFLDLIFASFTKEFADVALESLIVPLSSIPSAARRSMSSESHNNRSGSESIELYDRENKRWRWNLPLIDSPSAIQTGSESSDIPSNLQSLSSEQQVALFFNCITDAVTASRANLKAGKFFTKGSHRRQWLANWSKTSLPGSTGYSRKPDLVLVDNDAMSHDEITWLSPKVIAEYTKETFQPASRIGKTMDTKAYLVLVDQPWRRFILGLSIANCDLRVHFYDHSGGAISPAFNIHADAQHFFFIIAALAFGCRASIGFDLTVEIHPPPLKRRRRSAREIASSAKETDDDPDPTEEQSILPLTKTPDPIHHDPLSPPRAEPLPPPPTPNTFPPPSSPNPDLPPVIGKIRVGDIYYEIIDILFSSTGFIGRGTICYLARYEGVYYVIKDHWVRDLDQDGICDPMMIHEARMMEYVKDIDGVPKLHGAWVVEAEEGVPDSTSRYREEKYRKMQSPRTHVRLAMTPCARPLTMFKSKKELIICIRGVLGIIQQALERGVLHRDCSLFNTMIEDLPDGASRGFLLDWEFAVEITKRGEYSVGGTGTLPFMSVNILRQLESAFAKSAAVTAQTIRKTASLTRVFINRPISICHTYADDVESLLYVLIWVIVMYDGPLGHERRDIGHEKTFLSLWSEKAASDLAIARHAKFSFLIDSDRKILDDAVTPYCSNLIPLVHQWRALHKQALLTDTVVDICDIARVLDKFIAGMLEEHPAEMAYTLNHLTARHPPESPLPAPPVATPSGSSKRLRDDVRSMGNPPLPSKRFKSGL
;
A
#
# COMPACT_ATOMS: atom_id res chain seq x y z
N MET A 1 8.87 -11.83 44.70
CA MET A 1 9.30 -12.11 43.31
C MET A 1 8.16 -11.73 42.37
N ARG A 2 8.43 -11.09 41.22
CA ARG A 2 7.41 -10.74 40.21
C ARG A 2 7.61 -11.61 38.95
N PRO A 3 6.56 -12.01 38.23
CA PRO A 3 6.70 -12.84 37.03
C PRO A 3 7.44 -12.07 35.92
N PRO A 4 8.11 -12.77 34.97
CA PRO A 4 8.82 -12.12 33.87
C PRO A 4 7.87 -11.27 33.01
N ARG A 5 8.26 -10.02 32.74
CA ARG A 5 7.53 -9.17 31.79
C ARG A 5 7.62 -9.80 30.40
N ASN A 6 6.49 -10.24 29.86
CA ASN A 6 6.38 -10.81 28.52
C ASN A 6 6.88 -9.79 27.47
N LYS A 7 8.08 -10.03 26.93
CA LYS A 7 8.88 -9.06 26.14
C LYS A 7 8.66 -9.17 24.63
N TYR A 8 7.91 -10.17 24.17
CA TYR A 8 7.75 -10.47 22.75
C TYR A 8 6.74 -9.52 22.11
N SER A 9 7.14 -8.90 21.00
CA SER A 9 6.31 -8.03 20.19
C SER A 9 5.21 -8.83 19.48
N THR A 10 4.05 -8.21 19.33
CA THR A 10 2.94 -8.72 18.51
C THR A 10 3.35 -8.86 17.03
N VAL A 11 2.63 -9.72 16.31
CA VAL A 11 2.70 -9.94 14.84
C VAL A 11 2.80 -8.62 14.05
N ASP A 12 2.11 -7.61 14.58
CA ASP A 12 2.13 -6.18 14.31
C ASP A 12 3.52 -5.56 14.00
N VAL A 13 4.62 -6.09 14.55
CA VAL A 13 6.01 -5.68 14.24
C VAL A 13 6.69 -6.64 13.27
N THR A 14 6.39 -7.94 13.37
CA THR A 14 7.03 -9.03 12.61
C THR A 14 6.87 -8.90 11.09
N TYR A 15 5.79 -8.29 10.61
CA TYR A 15 5.55 -8.10 9.17
C TYR A 15 5.75 -6.67 8.65
N LYS A 16 5.66 -5.64 9.51
CA LYS A 16 5.84 -4.23 9.10
C LYS A 16 7.26 -3.90 8.61
N THR A 17 8.25 -4.74 8.90
CA THR A 17 9.63 -4.59 8.41
C THR A 17 9.83 -5.12 6.97
N ILE A 18 8.86 -5.85 6.42
CA ILE A 18 8.98 -6.57 5.13
C ILE A 18 8.23 -5.86 4.00
N GLY A 19 7.23 -5.05 4.34
CA GLY A 19 6.52 -4.13 3.46
C GLY A 19 7.27 -2.84 3.13
N SER A 20 8.50 -2.95 2.63
CA SER A 20 9.49 -1.87 2.45
C SER A 20 10.03 -1.24 3.74
N LEU A 21 11.30 -0.81 3.73
CA LEU A 21 11.78 0.06 4.80
C LEU A 21 10.98 1.36 4.73
N PRO A 22 10.63 2.00 5.86
CA PRO A 22 10.18 3.38 5.81
C PRO A 22 11.27 4.19 5.06
N PRO A 23 10.89 5.08 4.12
CA PRO A 23 11.85 5.77 3.28
C PRO A 23 12.93 6.46 4.12
N PRO A 24 14.17 6.58 3.60
CA PRO A 24 15.38 6.65 4.40
C PRO A 24 15.27 7.53 5.65
N ARG A 25 15.62 6.94 6.81
CA ARG A 25 15.44 7.59 8.12
C ARG A 25 16.17 8.95 8.21
N GLU A 26 17.24 9.13 7.44
CA GLU A 26 17.99 10.36 7.29
C GLU A 26 17.43 11.24 6.14
N GLY A 27 17.29 12.55 6.38
CA GLY A 27 16.89 13.51 5.34
C GLY A 27 15.38 13.66 5.13
N ARG A 28 14.55 13.53 6.19
CA ARG A 28 13.08 13.73 6.16
C ARG A 28 12.64 15.20 5.95
N GLY A 29 13.09 15.82 4.87
CA GLY A 29 12.56 17.11 4.39
C GLY A 29 11.40 16.91 3.42
N VAL A 30 10.45 17.85 3.43
CA VAL A 30 9.38 17.94 2.41
C VAL A 30 9.96 17.91 0.99
N ALA A 31 11.10 18.57 0.76
CA ALA A 31 11.79 18.60 -0.52
C ALA A 31 12.24 17.21 -1.02
N THR A 32 12.63 16.29 -0.12
CA THR A 32 13.01 14.92 -0.47
C THR A 32 11.79 14.15 -1.00
N MET A 33 10.64 14.31 -0.35
CA MET A 33 9.38 13.70 -0.78
C MET A 33 8.88 14.30 -2.10
N ASP A 34 8.80 15.63 -2.20
CA ASP A 34 8.34 16.31 -3.41
C ASP A 34 9.23 15.92 -4.62
N LYS A 35 10.54 15.70 -4.42
CA LYS A 35 11.45 15.18 -5.45
C LYS A 35 11.15 13.71 -5.81
N PHE A 36 10.95 12.84 -4.83
CA PHE A 36 10.60 11.43 -5.06
C PHE A 36 9.30 11.32 -5.87
N VAL A 37 8.24 11.99 -5.41
CA VAL A 37 6.92 12.01 -6.07
C VAL A 37 6.99 12.62 -7.47
N SER A 38 7.75 13.70 -7.66
CA SER A 38 7.97 14.28 -8.99
C SER A 38 8.63 13.30 -9.98
N ILE A 39 9.54 12.42 -9.51
CA ILE A 39 10.17 11.37 -10.32
C ILE A 39 9.21 10.21 -10.58
N GLU A 40 8.40 9.84 -9.59
CA GLU A 40 7.34 8.82 -9.71
C GLU A 40 6.35 9.17 -10.83
N LEU A 41 5.88 10.41 -10.83
CA LEU A 41 4.85 10.97 -11.73
C LEU A 41 5.39 11.59 -13.04
N GLN A 42 6.71 11.71 -13.23
CA GLN A 42 7.28 12.38 -14.41
C GLN A 42 6.75 11.77 -15.73
N GLY A 43 6.07 12.58 -16.53
CA GLY A 43 5.46 12.16 -17.80
C GLY A 43 4.16 11.35 -17.66
N LYS A 44 3.63 11.17 -16.44
CA LYS A 44 2.43 10.37 -16.14
C LYS A 44 1.24 11.17 -15.62
N VAL A 45 1.37 12.50 -15.52
CA VAL A 45 0.24 13.39 -15.19
C VAL A 45 -0.26 14.06 -16.47
N VAL A 46 -1.48 13.73 -16.84
CA VAL A 46 -2.20 14.37 -17.95
C VAL A 46 -2.88 15.64 -17.42
N ASN A 47 -2.68 16.76 -18.10
CA ASN A 47 -3.51 17.94 -17.90
C ASN A 47 -4.54 17.95 -19.03
N GLU A 48 -5.81 17.80 -18.68
CA GLU A 48 -6.90 17.88 -19.66
C GLU A 48 -6.97 19.30 -20.23
N ARG A 49 -7.30 19.41 -21.52
CA ARG A 49 -7.50 20.70 -22.20
C ARG A 49 -8.99 20.99 -22.26
N ARG A 50 -9.38 22.25 -22.01
CA ARG A 50 -10.72 22.74 -22.34
C ARG A 50 -10.86 22.71 -23.86
N ASP A 51 -11.67 21.79 -24.36
CA ASP A 51 -11.94 21.65 -25.79
C ASP A 51 -13.06 22.64 -26.16
N ALA A 52 -12.74 23.61 -27.03
CA ALA A 52 -13.68 24.65 -27.45
C ALA A 52 -14.75 24.13 -28.45
N ALA A 53 -14.56 22.95 -29.03
CA ALA A 53 -15.49 22.32 -29.96
C ALA A 53 -16.32 21.19 -29.32
N ALA A 54 -15.85 20.60 -28.22
CA ALA A 54 -16.63 19.62 -27.47
C ALA A 54 -17.73 20.27 -26.63
N ARG A 55 -18.87 19.58 -26.47
CA ARG A 55 -19.96 19.95 -25.53
C ARG A 55 -19.57 19.85 -24.04
N ARG A 56 -18.29 19.61 -23.71
CA ARG A 56 -17.79 19.31 -22.36
C ARG A 56 -17.10 20.53 -21.77
N SER A 57 -17.79 21.21 -20.85
CA SER A 57 -17.27 22.37 -20.10
C SER A 57 -16.02 22.04 -19.25
N LEU A 58 -15.97 20.82 -18.70
CA LEU A 58 -15.08 20.44 -17.60
C LEU A 58 -14.11 19.28 -17.86
N GLY A 59 -14.16 18.70 -19.06
CA GLY A 59 -13.31 17.56 -19.42
C GLY A 59 -13.91 16.19 -19.05
N PHE A 60 -13.36 15.13 -19.65
CA PHE A 60 -13.97 13.79 -19.65
C PHE A 60 -13.99 13.14 -18.27
N PHE A 61 -12.94 13.33 -17.47
CA PHE A 61 -12.84 12.68 -16.18
C PHE A 61 -13.99 13.07 -15.25
N LEU A 62 -14.38 14.34 -15.27
CA LEU A 62 -15.48 14.86 -14.46
C LEU A 62 -16.85 14.38 -14.95
N ASP A 63 -17.06 14.31 -16.27
CA ASP A 63 -18.23 13.64 -16.84
C ASP A 63 -18.31 12.18 -16.37
N LEU A 64 -17.20 11.43 -16.40
CA LEU A 64 -17.20 10.00 -16.08
C LEU A 64 -17.48 9.72 -14.60
N ILE A 65 -16.78 10.40 -13.70
CA ILE A 65 -16.84 10.15 -12.25
C ILE A 65 -18.13 10.70 -11.65
N PHE A 66 -18.60 11.84 -12.17
CA PHE A 66 -19.78 12.52 -11.65
C PHE A 66 -21.05 12.32 -12.50
N ALA A 67 -21.02 11.51 -13.58
CA ALA A 67 -22.18 11.21 -14.44
C ALA A 67 -23.44 10.72 -13.72
N SER A 68 -23.29 9.91 -12.68
CA SER A 68 -24.41 9.45 -11.85
C SER A 68 -24.98 10.58 -10.99
N PHE A 69 -24.11 11.39 -10.40
CA PHE A 69 -24.48 12.47 -9.48
C PHE A 69 -25.02 13.71 -10.18
N THR A 70 -24.48 14.09 -11.34
CA THR A 70 -25.03 15.20 -12.14
C THR A 70 -26.49 14.97 -12.51
N LYS A 71 -26.92 13.71 -12.66
CA LYS A 71 -28.34 13.34 -12.79
C LYS A 71 -29.09 13.37 -11.46
N GLU A 72 -28.52 12.82 -10.38
CA GLU A 72 -29.14 12.77 -9.05
C GLU A 72 -29.41 14.16 -8.42
N PHE A 73 -28.59 15.15 -8.78
CA PHE A 73 -28.69 16.53 -8.31
C PHE A 73 -29.23 17.49 -9.37
N ALA A 74 -29.61 17.02 -10.57
CA ALA A 74 -30.04 17.87 -11.69
C ALA A 74 -31.21 18.81 -11.34
N ASP A 75 -32.15 18.32 -10.54
CA ASP A 75 -33.35 19.07 -10.12
C ASP A 75 -33.09 20.04 -8.94
N VAL A 76 -31.86 20.04 -8.37
CA VAL A 76 -31.49 20.97 -7.29
C VAL A 76 -31.02 22.29 -7.91
N ALA A 77 -31.95 23.24 -7.98
CA ALA A 77 -31.67 24.62 -8.38
C ALA A 77 -30.81 25.33 -7.32
N LEU A 78 -29.83 26.13 -7.75
CA LEU A 78 -28.85 26.76 -6.84
C LEU A 78 -29.49 27.75 -5.87
N GLU A 79 -30.57 28.41 -6.31
CA GLU A 79 -31.36 29.34 -5.48
C GLU A 79 -32.04 28.62 -4.29
N SER A 80 -32.33 27.31 -4.43
CA SER A 80 -32.93 26.50 -3.36
C SER A 80 -31.93 26.15 -2.24
N LEU A 81 -30.65 26.46 -2.41
CA LEU A 81 -29.60 26.19 -1.42
C LEU A 81 -29.63 27.25 -0.31
N ILE A 82 -30.54 27.04 0.64
CA ILE A 82 -30.81 27.95 1.74
C ILE A 82 -30.34 27.34 3.07
N VAL A 83 -29.70 28.13 3.92
CA VAL A 83 -29.30 27.74 5.30
C VAL A 83 -29.76 28.77 6.34
N PRO A 84 -30.03 28.37 7.59
CA PRO A 84 -30.23 29.33 8.69
C PRO A 84 -28.99 30.19 8.90
N LEU A 85 -29.14 31.51 9.07
CA LEU A 85 -28.01 32.41 9.30
C LEU A 85 -27.23 32.06 10.58
N SER A 86 -27.89 31.43 11.55
CA SER A 86 -27.29 30.84 12.76
C SER A 86 -26.28 29.73 12.49
N SER A 87 -26.36 28.99 11.37
CA SER A 87 -25.35 27.96 11.04
C SER A 87 -24.05 28.56 10.48
N ILE A 88 -24.06 29.86 10.12
CA ILE A 88 -22.88 30.58 9.65
C ILE A 88 -22.29 31.41 10.80
N PRO A 89 -21.09 31.09 11.32
CA PRO A 89 -20.38 31.87 12.32
C PRO A 89 -20.29 33.36 11.94
N SER A 90 -20.52 34.25 12.91
CA SER A 90 -20.49 35.72 12.72
C SER A 90 -19.18 36.22 12.11
N ALA A 91 -18.05 35.58 12.43
CA ALA A 91 -16.75 35.86 11.83
C ALA A 91 -16.73 35.63 10.31
N ALA A 92 -17.41 34.60 9.80
CA ALA A 92 -17.47 34.27 8.37
C ALA A 92 -18.49 35.13 7.59
N ARG A 93 -19.54 35.64 8.25
CA ARG A 93 -20.54 36.52 7.61
C ARG A 93 -19.92 37.79 7.01
N ARG A 94 -18.82 38.29 7.57
CA ARG A 94 -18.04 39.42 7.01
C ARG A 94 -17.41 39.13 5.64
N SER A 95 -17.22 37.86 5.31
CA SER A 95 -16.71 37.40 4.01
C SER A 95 -17.82 37.13 2.99
N MET A 96 -19.09 37.31 3.36
CA MET A 96 -20.22 37.21 2.42
C MET A 96 -20.45 38.52 1.67
N SER A 97 -21.05 38.46 0.48
CA SER A 97 -21.37 39.66 -0.32
C SER A 97 -22.39 40.55 0.40
N SER A 98 -22.22 41.87 0.33
CA SER A 98 -22.80 42.81 1.30
C SER A 98 -24.30 43.09 1.12
N GLU A 99 -25.13 42.38 1.89
CA GLU A 99 -26.55 42.70 2.13
C GLU A 99 -26.86 42.81 3.65
N SER A 100 -26.12 43.67 4.36
CA SER A 100 -26.38 44.10 5.75
C SER A 100 -26.67 42.98 6.78
N HIS A 101 -26.18 41.75 6.56
CA HIS A 101 -26.44 40.59 7.42
C HIS A 101 -25.90 40.69 8.86
N ASN A 102 -25.10 41.73 9.17
CA ASN A 102 -24.63 42.00 10.53
C ASN A 102 -25.75 42.42 11.50
N ASN A 103 -26.89 42.93 10.99
CA ASN A 103 -28.04 43.36 11.79
C ASN A 103 -29.26 42.43 11.67
N ARG A 104 -29.16 41.30 10.95
CA ARG A 104 -30.26 40.34 10.76
C ARG A 104 -30.32 39.33 11.91
N SER A 105 -31.53 38.87 12.24
CA SER A 105 -31.77 37.94 13.34
C SER A 105 -31.22 36.54 13.04
N GLY A 106 -30.79 35.80 14.09
CA GLY A 106 -30.24 34.44 13.92
C GLY A 106 -31.24 33.39 13.41
N SER A 107 -32.53 33.73 13.39
CA SER A 107 -33.65 32.95 12.88
C SER A 107 -33.91 33.11 11.38
N GLU A 108 -33.37 34.13 10.73
CA GLU A 108 -33.49 34.29 9.29
C GLU A 108 -32.64 33.26 8.54
N SER A 109 -33.07 32.89 7.34
CA SER A 109 -32.32 32.00 6.44
C SER A 109 -31.79 32.77 5.23
N ILE A 110 -30.71 32.27 4.64
CA ILE A 110 -29.98 32.95 3.56
C ILE A 110 -29.72 31.98 2.39
N GLU A 111 -29.95 32.47 1.17
CA GLU A 111 -29.57 31.79 -0.07
C GLU A 111 -28.04 31.81 -0.23
N LEU A 112 -27.42 30.67 -0.51
CA LEU A 112 -25.97 30.58 -0.72
C LEU A 112 -25.54 31.09 -2.10
N TYR A 113 -26.44 31.08 -3.09
CA TYR A 113 -26.20 31.54 -4.44
C TYR A 113 -27.06 32.78 -4.76
N ASP A 114 -26.41 33.84 -5.22
CA ASP A 114 -27.04 35.04 -5.74
C ASP A 114 -27.33 34.86 -7.24
N ARG A 115 -28.62 34.70 -7.55
CA ARG A 115 -29.12 34.52 -8.91
C ARG A 115 -28.94 35.76 -9.79
N GLU A 116 -29.07 36.96 -9.22
CA GLU A 116 -29.01 38.22 -9.97
C GLU A 116 -27.58 38.50 -10.42
N ASN A 117 -26.63 38.39 -9.50
CA ASN A 117 -25.20 38.57 -9.77
C ASN A 117 -24.49 37.28 -10.25
N LYS A 118 -25.24 36.18 -10.42
CA LYS A 118 -24.79 34.85 -10.89
C LYS A 118 -23.54 34.35 -10.16
N ARG A 119 -23.52 34.48 -8.84
CA ARG A 119 -22.34 34.17 -8.01
C ARG A 119 -22.72 33.57 -6.67
N TRP A 120 -21.79 32.84 -6.07
CA TRP A 120 -21.93 32.44 -4.66
C TRP A 120 -21.84 33.68 -3.77
N ARG A 121 -22.66 33.77 -2.72
CA ARG A 121 -22.64 34.86 -1.73
C ARG A 121 -21.43 34.82 -0.80
N TRP A 122 -20.33 34.21 -1.22
CA TRP A 122 -19.07 34.04 -0.49
C TRP A 122 -17.93 34.67 -1.32
N ASN A 123 -17.22 35.65 -0.75
CA ASN A 123 -16.16 36.38 -1.45
C ASN A 123 -14.85 35.60 -1.39
N LEU A 124 -14.65 34.68 -2.34
CA LEU A 124 -13.31 34.19 -2.68
C LEU A 124 -12.65 35.24 -3.63
N PRO A 125 -11.36 35.56 -3.47
CA PRO A 125 -10.44 35.08 -2.44
C PRO A 125 -10.72 35.83 -1.13
N LEU A 126 -10.69 35.10 -0.02
CA LEU A 126 -11.10 35.64 1.27
C LEU A 126 -10.12 36.72 1.75
N ILE A 127 -10.64 37.89 2.11
CA ILE A 127 -9.87 38.95 2.77
C ILE A 127 -9.55 38.45 4.19
N ASP A 128 -8.27 38.44 4.57
CA ASP A 128 -7.92 38.15 5.96
C ASP A 128 -8.45 39.29 6.83
N SER A 129 -9.22 38.95 7.88
CA SER A 129 -9.64 39.96 8.86
C SER A 129 -8.39 40.61 9.45
N PRO A 130 -8.26 41.95 9.41
CA PRO A 130 -7.06 42.61 9.91
C PRO A 130 -6.85 42.28 11.38
N SER A 131 -5.61 41.92 11.74
CA SER A 131 -5.13 41.97 13.11
C SER A 131 -5.48 43.33 13.71
N ALA A 132 -5.95 43.36 14.96
CA ALA A 132 -6.36 44.60 15.62
C ALA A 132 -5.28 45.69 15.47
N ILE A 133 -5.68 46.83 14.88
CA ILE A 133 -4.77 47.95 14.63
C ILE A 133 -4.33 48.52 15.99
N GLN A 134 -3.02 48.58 16.21
CA GLN A 134 -2.45 49.39 17.28
C GLN A 134 -2.60 50.88 16.95
N THR A 135 -3.69 51.49 17.39
CA THR A 135 -3.82 52.94 17.58
C THR A 135 -4.63 53.18 18.84
N GLY A 136 -4.00 53.77 19.86
CA GLY A 136 -4.61 53.94 21.18
C GLY A 136 -5.69 55.03 21.21
N SER A 137 -6.80 54.73 21.86
CA SER A 137 -7.51 55.65 22.76
C SER A 137 -8.44 54.82 23.66
N GLU A 138 -8.65 55.27 24.89
CA GLU A 138 -9.32 54.48 25.93
C GLU A 138 -10.84 54.40 25.68
N SER A 139 -11.35 53.18 25.50
CA SER A 139 -12.71 52.82 25.91
C SER A 139 -12.77 51.32 26.19
N SER A 140 -13.40 50.95 27.30
CA SER A 140 -13.50 49.57 27.77
C SER A 140 -14.57 48.77 27.03
N ASP A 141 -14.53 47.45 27.21
CA ASP A 141 -15.62 46.50 26.94
C ASP A 141 -15.92 46.14 25.48
N ILE A 142 -14.96 45.43 24.85
CA ILE A 142 -15.24 44.46 23.78
C ILE A 142 -14.82 43.06 24.27
N PRO A 143 -15.73 42.07 24.33
CA PRO A 143 -15.40 40.72 24.79
C PRO A 143 -14.38 40.01 23.90
N SER A 144 -13.40 39.35 24.52
CA SER A 144 -12.23 38.72 23.91
C SER A 144 -12.48 37.42 23.10
N ASN A 145 -13.70 37.20 22.59
CA ASN A 145 -14.16 35.93 21.99
C ASN A 145 -14.54 36.01 20.49
N LEU A 146 -13.98 36.94 19.71
CA LEU A 146 -14.00 36.86 18.23
C LEU A 146 -12.67 36.31 17.70
N GLN A 147 -12.51 34.98 17.68
CA GLN A 147 -11.43 34.35 16.93
C GLN A 147 -11.60 34.63 15.42
N SER A 148 -10.55 35.11 14.77
CA SER A 148 -10.50 35.25 13.32
C SER A 148 -10.31 33.88 12.66
N LEU A 149 -11.23 33.51 11.78
CA LEU A 149 -11.15 32.26 11.00
C LEU A 149 -10.08 32.40 9.91
N SER A 150 -9.23 31.38 9.75
CA SER A 150 -8.29 31.33 8.64
C SER A 150 -9.03 31.22 7.30
N SER A 151 -8.34 31.51 6.19
CA SER A 151 -8.95 31.38 4.87
C SER A 151 -9.40 29.94 4.59
N GLU A 152 -8.61 28.95 4.99
CA GLU A 152 -8.90 27.51 4.83
C GLU A 152 -10.14 27.09 5.64
N GLN A 153 -10.26 27.58 6.90
CA GLN A 153 -11.44 27.33 7.73
C GLN A 153 -12.72 27.91 7.11
N GLN A 154 -12.62 29.09 6.49
CA GLN A 154 -13.74 29.73 5.79
C GLN A 154 -14.11 29.00 4.49
N VAL A 155 -13.15 28.43 3.75
CA VAL A 155 -13.44 27.55 2.59
C VAL A 155 -14.13 26.26 3.03
N ALA A 156 -13.64 25.61 4.09
CA ALA A 156 -14.25 24.38 4.62
C ALA A 156 -15.68 24.64 5.10
N LEU A 157 -15.92 25.75 5.80
CA LEU A 157 -17.25 26.21 6.20
C LEU A 157 -18.16 26.46 4.99
N PHE A 158 -17.69 27.14 3.94
CA PHE A 158 -18.46 27.38 2.72
C PHE A 158 -18.90 26.06 2.07
N PHE A 159 -17.98 25.10 1.92
CA PHE A 159 -18.30 23.79 1.36
C PHE A 159 -19.30 23.02 2.24
N ASN A 160 -19.14 23.05 3.56
CA ASN A 160 -20.08 22.42 4.49
C ASN A 160 -21.48 23.06 4.40
N CYS A 161 -21.58 24.39 4.34
CA CYS A 161 -22.87 25.09 4.18
C CYS A 161 -23.63 24.63 2.93
N ILE A 162 -22.95 24.39 1.80
CA ILE A 162 -23.58 23.82 0.60
C ILE A 162 -24.15 22.43 0.90
N THR A 163 -23.42 21.57 1.62
CA THR A 163 -23.92 20.23 2.00
C THR A 163 -25.07 20.28 3.01
N ASP A 164 -25.06 21.23 3.95
CA ASP A 164 -26.16 21.45 4.89
C ASP A 164 -27.43 21.91 4.15
N ALA A 165 -27.30 22.85 3.21
CA ALA A 165 -28.40 23.32 2.36
C ALA A 165 -29.05 22.19 1.55
N VAL A 166 -28.22 21.33 0.93
CA VAL A 166 -28.69 20.12 0.23
C VAL A 166 -29.45 19.19 1.17
N THR A 167 -28.94 19.00 2.39
CA THR A 167 -29.56 18.11 3.39
C THR A 167 -30.92 18.66 3.83
N ALA A 168 -31.01 19.98 4.10
CA ALA A 168 -32.25 20.66 4.48
C ALA A 168 -33.29 20.67 3.35
N SER A 169 -32.87 20.95 2.11
CA SER A 169 -33.74 20.91 0.93
C SER A 169 -34.29 19.50 0.68
N ARG A 170 -33.44 18.46 0.78
CA ARG A 170 -33.84 17.06 0.62
C ARG A 170 -34.80 16.56 1.70
N ALA A 171 -34.76 17.09 2.92
CA ALA A 171 -35.72 16.72 3.98
C ALA A 171 -37.17 17.15 3.66
N ASN A 172 -37.34 18.21 2.85
CA ASN A 172 -38.66 18.70 2.42
C ASN A 172 -39.18 18.04 1.14
N LEU A 173 -38.30 17.38 0.37
CA LEU A 173 -38.65 16.65 -0.85
C LEU A 173 -39.06 15.21 -0.49
N LYS A 174 -40.26 14.79 -0.92
CA LYS A 174 -40.74 13.39 -0.80
C LYS A 174 -39.99 12.47 -1.78
N ALA A 175 -38.68 12.31 -1.60
CA ALA A 175 -37.78 11.52 -2.44
C ALA A 175 -37.20 10.32 -1.68
N GLY A 176 -38.06 9.55 -1.01
CA GLY A 176 -37.68 8.25 -0.45
C GLY A 176 -37.39 7.25 -1.57
N LYS A 177 -36.10 7.03 -1.89
CA LYS A 177 -35.60 5.78 -2.52
C LYS A 177 -34.07 5.62 -2.62
N PHE A 178 -33.26 6.69 -2.53
CA PHE A 178 -31.86 6.65 -3.02
C PHE A 178 -30.74 6.88 -2.00
N PHE A 179 -31.05 7.16 -0.74
CA PHE A 179 -30.06 6.93 0.33
C PHE A 179 -29.91 5.41 0.53
N THR A 180 -28.99 4.79 -0.21
CA THR A 180 -28.58 3.42 0.04
C THR A 180 -28.07 3.30 1.48
N LYS A 181 -28.47 2.23 2.16
CA LYS A 181 -28.06 1.88 3.53
C LYS A 181 -26.52 1.82 3.59
N GLY A 182 -25.87 2.90 4.06
CA GLY A 182 -24.41 3.06 4.02
C GLY A 182 -23.85 4.38 3.44
N SER A 183 -24.68 5.37 3.07
CA SER A 183 -24.17 6.72 2.72
C SER A 183 -23.75 7.48 3.99
N HIS A 184 -22.46 7.40 4.34
CA HIS A 184 -21.87 8.30 5.35
C HIS A 184 -21.86 9.73 4.79
N ARG A 185 -22.55 10.65 5.47
CA ARG A 185 -22.35 12.09 5.22
C ARG A 185 -20.88 12.42 5.49
N ARG A 186 -20.26 13.24 4.65
CA ARG A 186 -18.89 13.72 4.87
C ARG A 186 -18.86 15.21 5.20
N GLN A 187 -17.79 15.62 5.88
CA GLN A 187 -17.54 17.02 6.26
C GLN A 187 -16.11 17.46 5.92
N TRP A 188 -15.97 18.70 5.47
CA TRP A 188 -14.69 19.35 5.25
C TRP A 188 -14.15 19.95 6.55
N LEU A 189 -12.89 19.65 6.85
CA LEU A 189 -12.15 20.15 8.01
C LEU A 189 -10.88 20.87 7.55
N ALA A 190 -10.48 21.91 8.29
CA ALA A 190 -9.27 22.71 8.03
C ALA A 190 -8.37 22.84 9.27
N ASN A 191 -8.57 21.97 10.28
CA ASN A 191 -7.88 22.03 11.57
C ASN A 191 -6.35 21.81 11.41
N TRP A 192 -5.95 21.05 10.39
CA TRP A 192 -4.54 20.81 10.02
C TRP A 192 -4.00 21.81 8.98
N SER A 193 -4.71 22.89 8.67
CA SER A 193 -4.21 23.93 7.75
C SER A 193 -2.91 24.60 8.23
N LYS A 194 -2.54 24.44 9.52
CA LYS A 194 -1.31 24.97 10.13
C LYS A 194 -0.41 23.90 10.78
N THR A 195 -0.87 22.66 10.89
CA THR A 195 -0.18 21.57 11.61
C THR A 195 -0.10 20.32 10.74
N SER A 196 0.93 19.51 10.93
CA SER A 196 1.08 18.30 10.13
C SER A 196 0.13 17.19 10.58
N LEU A 197 -0.47 16.50 9.61
CA LEU A 197 -1.32 15.35 9.87
C LEU A 197 -0.44 14.10 10.13
N PRO A 198 -0.70 13.30 11.19
CA PRO A 198 0.08 12.09 11.46
C PRO A 198 -0.20 11.00 10.42
N GLY A 199 0.75 10.10 10.18
CA GLY A 199 0.59 8.96 9.26
C GLY A 199 1.75 7.97 9.33
N SER A 200 1.65 6.86 8.59
CA SER A 200 2.58 5.73 8.70
C SER A 200 4.03 6.09 8.31
N THR A 201 4.20 7.00 7.36
CA THR A 201 5.52 7.36 6.79
C THR A 201 6.38 8.22 7.73
N GLY A 202 5.80 8.86 8.74
CA GLY A 202 6.50 9.79 9.62
C GLY A 202 7.04 11.05 8.93
N TYR A 203 6.47 11.43 7.78
CA TYR A 203 6.70 12.75 7.16
C TYR A 203 5.75 13.81 7.72
N SER A 204 6.28 14.99 7.97
CA SER A 204 5.52 16.16 8.45
C SER A 204 4.93 16.92 7.25
N ARG A 205 3.63 16.76 6.98
CA ARG A 205 2.90 17.50 5.94
C ARG A 205 1.53 17.95 6.44
N LYS A 206 1.22 19.24 6.26
CA LYS A 206 -0.08 19.86 6.55
C LYS A 206 -0.98 19.78 5.30
N PRO A 207 -2.22 19.25 5.32
CA PRO A 207 -3.24 19.51 4.31
C PRO A 207 -3.94 20.85 4.60
N ASP A 208 -4.34 21.61 3.58
CA ASP A 208 -5.10 22.85 3.86
C ASP A 208 -6.54 22.51 4.26
N LEU A 209 -7.17 21.62 3.50
CA LEU A 209 -8.49 21.06 3.76
C LEU A 209 -8.48 19.53 3.58
N VAL A 210 -9.28 18.83 4.37
CA VAL A 210 -9.56 17.39 4.24
C VAL A 210 -11.06 17.13 4.32
N LEU A 211 -11.57 16.23 3.47
CA LEU A 211 -12.92 15.68 3.58
C LEU A 211 -12.86 14.37 4.37
N VAL A 212 -13.62 14.25 5.45
CA VAL A 212 -13.69 13.03 6.28
C VAL A 212 -15.13 12.53 6.39
N ASP A 213 -15.31 11.23 6.65
CA ASP A 213 -16.62 10.69 7.01
C ASP A 213 -17.07 11.32 8.35
N ASN A 214 -18.34 11.72 8.47
CA ASN A 214 -18.90 12.44 9.62
C ASN A 214 -19.29 11.48 10.75
N ASP A 215 -18.34 10.63 11.13
CA ASP A 215 -18.47 9.70 12.25
C ASP A 215 -18.01 10.39 13.55
N ALA A 216 -18.43 9.88 14.72
CA ALA A 216 -18.15 10.48 16.03
C ALA A 216 -16.71 10.27 16.54
N MET A 217 -15.72 10.53 15.68
CA MET A 217 -14.29 10.51 16.02
C MET A 217 -13.84 11.85 16.61
N SER A 218 -12.92 11.81 17.58
CA SER A 218 -12.23 13.04 17.99
C SER A 218 -11.37 13.56 16.83
N HIS A 219 -11.38 14.88 16.62
CA HIS A 219 -10.50 15.51 15.64
C HIS A 219 -9.03 15.14 15.88
N ASP A 220 -8.58 15.03 17.13
CA ASP A 220 -7.18 14.69 17.47
C ASP A 220 -6.76 13.26 17.06
N GLU A 221 -7.70 12.41 16.66
CA GLU A 221 -7.44 11.04 16.18
C GLU A 221 -7.36 10.93 14.64
N ILE A 222 -7.57 12.03 13.91
CA ILE A 222 -7.52 12.08 12.44
C ILE A 222 -6.05 11.98 11.96
N THR A 223 -5.81 11.09 10.99
CA THR A 223 -4.49 10.81 10.39
C THR A 223 -4.61 10.68 8.87
N TRP A 224 -3.53 10.44 8.11
CA TRP A 224 -3.58 10.23 6.65
C TRP A 224 -4.49 9.06 6.20
N LEU A 225 -4.87 8.19 7.14
CA LEU A 225 -5.87 7.12 7.03
C LEU A 225 -7.34 7.63 6.99
N SER A 226 -7.60 8.86 7.44
CA SER A 226 -8.93 9.44 7.58
C SER A 226 -9.43 10.20 6.34
N PRO A 227 -8.65 11.08 5.66
CA PRO A 227 -9.10 11.83 4.49
C PRO A 227 -9.64 10.95 3.36
N LYS A 228 -10.78 11.36 2.82
CA LYS A 228 -11.47 10.77 1.66
C LYS A 228 -11.19 11.55 0.38
N VAL A 229 -10.98 12.85 0.53
CA VAL A 229 -10.52 13.81 -0.47
C VAL A 229 -9.62 14.81 0.26
N ILE A 230 -8.59 15.30 -0.44
CA ILE A 230 -7.70 16.37 0.02
C ILE A 230 -7.96 17.64 -0.81
N ALA A 231 -7.83 18.82 -0.21
CA ALA A 231 -7.92 20.07 -0.95
C ALA A 231 -6.88 21.09 -0.51
N GLU A 232 -6.40 21.86 -1.49
CA GLU A 232 -5.41 22.93 -1.33
C GLU A 232 -6.02 24.26 -1.75
N TYR A 233 -5.69 25.33 -1.02
CA TYR A 233 -6.22 26.66 -1.29
C TYR A 233 -5.09 27.70 -1.36
N THR A 234 -5.14 28.55 -2.38
CA THR A 234 -4.28 29.74 -2.47
C THR A 234 -5.06 30.95 -2.98
N LYS A 235 -4.63 32.14 -2.55
CA LYS A 235 -5.14 33.43 -3.06
C LYS A 235 -4.48 33.84 -4.37
N GLU A 236 -3.34 33.22 -4.71
CA GLU A 236 -2.66 33.39 -5.98
C GLU A 236 -3.46 32.74 -7.12
N THR A 237 -3.24 33.18 -8.36
CA THR A 237 -3.81 32.52 -9.55
C THR A 237 -2.98 31.29 -9.95
N PHE A 238 -3.58 30.36 -10.71
CA PHE A 238 -2.86 29.18 -11.21
C PHE A 238 -1.72 29.55 -12.18
N GLN A 239 -0.50 29.63 -11.68
CA GLN A 239 0.70 29.75 -12.51
C GLN A 239 1.29 28.36 -12.85
N PRO A 240 1.89 28.17 -14.05
CA PRO A 240 2.57 26.91 -14.39
C PRO A 240 3.70 26.50 -13.42
N ALA A 241 4.32 27.48 -12.76
CA ALA A 241 5.37 27.27 -11.75
C ALA A 241 4.84 27.12 -10.31
N SER A 242 3.52 27.20 -10.10
CA SER A 242 2.92 27.19 -8.75
C SER A 242 3.19 25.89 -7.99
N ARG A 243 3.37 26.00 -6.66
CA ARG A 243 3.68 24.86 -5.78
C ARG A 243 2.47 23.97 -5.48
N ILE A 244 1.25 24.42 -5.81
CA ILE A 244 0.00 23.76 -5.43
C ILE A 244 -0.13 22.36 -6.07
N GLY A 245 0.24 22.21 -7.35
CA GLY A 245 0.23 20.90 -8.03
C GLY A 245 1.17 19.88 -7.37
N LYS A 246 2.44 20.24 -7.18
CA LYS A 246 3.43 19.38 -6.50
C LYS A 246 3.02 19.03 -5.07
N THR A 247 2.35 19.96 -4.39
CA THR A 247 1.87 19.75 -3.03
C THR A 247 0.69 18.77 -3.01
N MET A 248 -0.21 18.87 -3.99
CA MET A 248 -1.30 17.89 -4.21
C MET A 248 -0.75 16.50 -4.51
N ASP A 249 0.22 16.38 -5.43
CA ASP A 249 0.86 15.11 -5.77
C ASP A 249 1.42 14.40 -4.53
N THR A 250 2.18 15.12 -3.70
CA THR A 250 2.75 14.58 -2.45
C THR A 250 1.69 14.18 -1.42
N LYS A 251 0.57 14.90 -1.34
CA LYS A 251 -0.52 14.59 -0.42
C LYS A 251 -1.34 13.40 -0.89
N ALA A 252 -1.58 13.27 -2.19
CA ALA A 252 -2.22 12.09 -2.78
C ALA A 252 -1.37 10.83 -2.55
N TYR A 253 -0.04 10.92 -2.70
CA TYR A 253 0.87 9.83 -2.33
C TYR A 253 0.72 9.42 -0.85
N LEU A 254 0.71 10.37 0.10
CA LEU A 254 0.56 10.07 1.52
C LEU A 254 -0.77 9.37 1.84
N VAL A 255 -1.86 9.77 1.17
CA VAL A 255 -3.16 9.08 1.32
C VAL A 255 -3.11 7.68 0.72
N LEU A 256 -2.49 7.44 -0.45
CA LEU A 256 -2.36 6.07 -1.00
C LEU A 256 -1.50 5.16 -0.12
N VAL A 257 -0.46 5.68 0.54
CA VAL A 257 0.40 4.86 1.42
C VAL A 257 -0.33 4.45 2.70
N ASP A 258 -1.15 5.34 3.28
CA ASP A 258 -1.92 5.02 4.49
C ASP A 258 -3.28 4.34 4.17
N GLN A 259 -3.78 4.45 2.93
CA GLN A 259 -4.98 3.79 2.41
C GLN A 259 -4.68 3.05 1.07
N PRO A 260 -3.85 1.99 1.07
CA PRO A 260 -3.44 1.32 -0.17
C PRO A 260 -4.57 0.57 -0.89
N TRP A 261 -5.66 0.18 -0.19
CA TRP A 261 -6.89 -0.43 -0.74
C TRP A 261 -7.77 0.56 -1.52
N ARG A 262 -7.15 1.56 -2.14
CA ARG A 262 -7.78 2.63 -2.91
C ARG A 262 -7.51 2.39 -4.38
N ARG A 263 -8.59 2.39 -5.17
CA ARG A 263 -8.51 2.27 -6.63
C ARG A 263 -7.96 3.55 -7.26
N PHE A 264 -8.38 4.68 -6.70
CA PHE A 264 -7.89 6.00 -7.07
C PHE A 264 -8.06 7.01 -5.93
N ILE A 265 -7.56 8.22 -6.11
CA ILE A 265 -7.71 9.38 -5.22
C ILE A 265 -8.22 10.58 -5.99
N LEU A 266 -9.11 11.33 -5.35
CA LEU A 266 -9.55 12.66 -5.78
C LEU A 266 -8.90 13.73 -4.90
N GLY A 267 -8.60 14.88 -5.49
CA GLY A 267 -8.19 16.08 -4.77
C GLY A 267 -8.69 17.35 -5.46
N LEU A 268 -8.79 18.46 -4.73
CA LEU A 268 -9.19 19.77 -5.28
C LEU A 268 -8.07 20.79 -5.09
N SER A 269 -7.64 21.47 -6.14
CA SER A 269 -6.85 22.70 -5.97
C SER A 269 -7.72 23.91 -6.29
N ILE A 270 -7.63 24.93 -5.45
CA ILE A 270 -8.43 26.15 -5.53
C ILE A 270 -7.43 27.32 -5.53
N ALA A 271 -7.44 28.11 -6.60
CA ALA A 271 -6.58 29.26 -6.78
C ALA A 271 -7.46 30.47 -7.07
N ASN A 272 -7.55 31.39 -6.12
CA ASN A 272 -8.50 32.49 -6.14
C ASN A 272 -9.96 31.97 -6.23
N CYS A 273 -10.62 32.12 -7.38
CA CYS A 273 -11.98 31.62 -7.66
C CYS A 273 -11.99 30.44 -8.64
N ASP A 274 -10.82 29.96 -9.08
CA ASP A 274 -10.71 28.89 -10.05
C ASP A 274 -10.42 27.56 -9.34
N LEU A 275 -11.15 26.51 -9.71
CA LEU A 275 -10.99 25.16 -9.18
C LEU A 275 -10.42 24.23 -10.26
N ARG A 276 -9.59 23.27 -9.82
CA ARG A 276 -9.24 22.06 -10.58
C ARG A 276 -9.49 20.83 -9.74
N VAL A 277 -9.97 19.78 -10.38
CA VAL A 277 -10.01 18.44 -9.78
C VAL A 277 -8.79 17.66 -10.23
N HIS A 278 -8.16 17.00 -9.28
CA HIS A 278 -7.03 16.10 -9.46
C HIS A 278 -7.50 14.66 -9.26
N PHE A 279 -6.97 13.76 -10.08
CA PHE A 279 -7.15 12.32 -10.01
C PHE A 279 -5.79 11.64 -10.01
N TYR A 280 -5.62 10.61 -9.18
CA TYR A 280 -4.42 9.78 -9.14
C TYR A 280 -4.80 8.31 -8.94
N ASP A 281 -4.14 7.41 -9.65
CA ASP A 281 -4.24 5.95 -9.48
C ASP A 281 -2.88 5.28 -9.72
N HIS A 282 -2.86 3.94 -9.78
CA HIS A 282 -1.64 3.15 -9.94
C HIS A 282 -1.00 3.18 -11.35
N SER A 283 -1.60 3.89 -12.31
CA SER A 283 -1.03 4.14 -13.66
C SER A 283 -0.55 5.58 -13.86
N GLY A 284 -1.11 6.57 -13.17
CA GLY A 284 -0.69 7.97 -13.26
C GLY A 284 -1.67 8.95 -12.62
N GLY A 285 -1.67 10.17 -13.12
CA GLY A 285 -2.63 11.20 -12.71
C GLY A 285 -3.32 11.90 -13.88
N ALA A 286 -4.45 12.54 -13.59
CA ALA A 286 -5.16 13.44 -14.48
C ALA A 286 -5.58 14.70 -13.71
N ILE A 287 -5.54 15.87 -14.35
CA ILE A 287 -5.94 17.15 -13.77
C ILE A 287 -6.91 17.82 -14.74
N SER A 288 -8.09 18.22 -14.25
CA SER A 288 -9.10 18.92 -15.05
C SER A 288 -8.58 20.29 -15.53
N PRO A 289 -9.22 20.90 -16.54
CA PRO A 289 -9.06 22.32 -16.79
C PRO A 289 -9.41 23.13 -15.54
N ALA A 290 -8.82 24.31 -15.39
CA ALA A 290 -9.30 25.29 -14.42
C ALA A 290 -10.65 25.85 -14.89
N PHE A 291 -11.60 25.93 -13.97
CA PHE A 291 -12.91 26.55 -14.20
C PHE A 291 -13.29 27.43 -13.03
N ASN A 292 -14.10 28.46 -13.26
CA ASN A 292 -14.41 29.46 -12.25
C ASN A 292 -15.66 29.05 -11.46
N ILE A 293 -15.57 29.01 -10.13
CA ILE A 293 -16.67 28.52 -9.27
C ILE A 293 -17.94 29.35 -9.33
N HIS A 294 -17.88 30.61 -9.79
CA HIS A 294 -19.06 31.46 -9.99
C HIS A 294 -19.64 31.28 -11.40
N ALA A 295 -18.80 31.33 -12.44
CA ALA A 295 -19.26 31.19 -13.82
C ALA A 295 -19.80 29.77 -14.13
N ASP A 296 -19.19 28.74 -13.58
CA ASP A 296 -19.56 27.33 -13.75
C ASP A 296 -20.21 26.76 -12.45
N ALA A 297 -20.96 27.60 -11.71
CA ALA A 297 -21.45 27.32 -10.36
C ALA A 297 -22.23 26.00 -10.19
N GLN A 298 -23.05 25.60 -11.17
CA GLN A 298 -23.78 24.34 -11.14
C GLN A 298 -22.84 23.14 -11.04
N HIS A 299 -21.72 23.17 -11.77
CA HIS A 299 -20.75 22.08 -11.74
C HIS A 299 -19.91 22.08 -10.46
N PHE A 300 -19.53 23.27 -9.97
CA PHE A 300 -18.90 23.40 -8.66
C PHE A 300 -19.78 22.77 -7.56
N PHE A 301 -21.07 23.11 -7.56
CA PHE A 301 -22.07 22.50 -6.70
C PHE A 301 -22.11 20.97 -6.82
N PHE A 302 -22.21 20.43 -8.05
CA PHE A 302 -22.24 18.99 -8.28
C PHE A 302 -20.99 18.27 -7.74
N ILE A 303 -19.81 18.86 -7.88
CA ILE A 303 -18.56 18.27 -7.35
C ILE A 303 -18.59 18.26 -5.82
N ILE A 304 -18.92 19.38 -5.16
CA ILE A 304 -19.00 19.43 -3.69
C ILE A 304 -20.05 18.45 -3.14
N ALA A 305 -21.23 18.38 -3.76
CA ALA A 305 -22.30 17.45 -3.38
C ALA A 305 -21.88 15.98 -3.59
N ALA A 306 -21.34 15.63 -4.76
CA ALA A 306 -20.94 14.26 -5.08
C ALA A 306 -19.79 13.76 -4.18
N LEU A 307 -18.84 14.62 -3.81
CA LEU A 307 -17.81 14.25 -2.84
C LEU A 307 -18.38 14.04 -1.43
N ALA A 308 -19.34 14.87 -1.02
CA ALA A 308 -19.94 14.83 0.32
C ALA A 308 -20.94 13.68 0.54
N PHE A 309 -21.69 13.29 -0.50
CA PHE A 309 -22.78 12.31 -0.42
C PHE A 309 -22.54 11.02 -1.24
N GLY A 310 -21.56 11.03 -2.15
CA GLY A 310 -21.31 9.91 -3.05
C GLY A 310 -20.89 8.64 -2.32
N CYS A 311 -21.25 7.49 -2.88
CA CYS A 311 -20.88 6.19 -2.31
C CYS A 311 -19.34 6.03 -2.33
N ARG A 312 -18.83 5.12 -1.48
CA ARG A 312 -17.38 4.90 -1.32
C ARG A 312 -16.71 4.53 -2.66
N ALA A 313 -17.40 3.82 -3.55
CA ALA A 313 -16.89 3.50 -4.89
C ALA A 313 -16.58 4.74 -5.73
N SER A 314 -17.52 5.70 -5.80
CA SER A 314 -17.39 6.90 -6.64
C SER A 314 -16.27 7.83 -6.21
N ILE A 315 -15.93 7.84 -4.93
CA ILE A 315 -14.78 8.59 -4.40
C ILE A 315 -13.49 7.76 -4.36
N GLY A 316 -13.42 6.56 -4.93
CA GLY A 316 -12.18 5.81 -5.17
C GLY A 316 -11.86 4.64 -4.23
N PHE A 317 -12.79 4.23 -3.35
CA PHE A 317 -12.64 2.94 -2.67
C PHE A 317 -13.04 1.78 -3.56
N ASP A 318 -12.48 0.61 -3.28
CA ASP A 318 -13.09 -0.66 -3.63
C ASP A 318 -14.15 -1.01 -2.57
N LEU A 319 -15.30 -1.54 -2.98
CA LEU A 319 -16.39 -1.96 -2.09
C LEU A 319 -16.28 -3.41 -1.64
N THR A 320 -15.41 -4.18 -2.29
CA THR A 320 -15.16 -5.59 -1.98
C THR A 320 -14.12 -5.79 -0.88
N VAL A 321 -13.49 -4.72 -0.40
CA VAL A 321 -12.58 -4.73 0.75
C VAL A 321 -12.97 -3.65 1.76
N GLU A 322 -13.05 -4.04 3.03
CA GLU A 322 -13.33 -3.16 4.16
C GLU A 322 -12.26 -3.38 5.23
N ILE A 323 -11.70 -2.29 5.76
CA ILE A 323 -10.67 -2.32 6.80
C ILE A 323 -11.05 -1.33 7.90
N HIS A 324 -11.11 -1.84 9.12
CA HIS A 324 -11.34 -1.13 10.37
C HIS A 324 -10.02 -1.08 11.15
N PRO A 325 -9.14 -0.11 10.85
CA PRO A 325 -7.86 0.01 11.53
C PRO A 325 -8.08 0.24 13.04
N PRO A 326 -7.38 -0.49 13.93
CA PRO A 326 -7.56 -0.31 15.36
C PRO A 326 -7.16 1.10 15.81
N PRO A 327 -7.90 1.73 16.74
CA PRO A 327 -7.65 3.10 17.17
C PRO A 327 -6.23 3.26 17.74
N LEU A 328 -5.60 4.40 17.39
CA LEU A 328 -4.17 4.68 17.59
C LEU A 328 -3.66 4.50 19.03
N LYS A 329 -4.54 4.59 20.03
CA LYS A 329 -4.27 4.35 21.45
C LYS A 329 -3.66 2.97 21.75
N ARG A 330 -3.71 2.00 20.82
CA ARG A 330 -3.06 0.68 20.97
C ARG A 330 -1.68 0.54 20.31
N ARG A 331 -1.16 1.55 19.59
CA ARG A 331 0.27 1.61 19.22
C ARG A 331 1.10 2.01 20.45
N ARG A 332 1.71 1.01 21.09
CA ARG A 332 2.55 1.18 22.30
C ARG A 332 3.57 2.30 22.12
N ARG A 333 3.62 3.22 23.10
CA ARG A 333 4.72 4.18 23.31
C ARG A 333 6.05 3.44 23.23
N SER A 334 7.06 4.08 22.65
CA SER A 334 8.39 3.47 22.59
C SER A 334 8.94 3.27 24.01
N ALA A 335 9.68 2.20 24.26
CA ALA A 335 10.26 1.94 25.59
C ALA A 335 11.28 3.01 26.02
N ARG A 336 11.67 3.94 25.14
CA ARG A 336 12.54 5.08 25.45
C ARG A 336 11.81 6.22 26.15
N GLU A 337 10.55 6.50 25.81
CA GLU A 337 9.83 7.68 26.33
C GLU A 337 9.30 7.47 27.77
N ILE A 338 9.09 6.21 28.17
CA ILE A 338 8.73 5.86 29.56
C ILE A 338 9.93 6.03 30.51
N ALA A 339 11.16 5.95 30.01
CA ALA A 339 12.36 6.20 30.82
C ALA A 339 12.64 7.69 31.03
N SER A 340 12.13 8.58 30.16
CA SER A 340 12.29 10.03 30.29
C SER A 340 11.18 10.72 31.08
N SER A 341 9.97 10.14 31.19
CA SER A 341 8.89 10.71 32.01
C SER A 341 8.86 10.20 33.46
N ALA A 342 9.96 9.63 33.94
CA ALA A 342 10.14 9.10 35.30
C ALA A 342 11.20 9.88 36.10
N LYS A 343 11.45 11.13 35.71
CA LYS A 343 12.31 12.09 36.39
C LYS A 343 11.68 13.49 36.33
N GLU A 344 10.69 13.72 37.17
CA GLU A 344 10.31 15.02 37.74
C GLU A 344 9.15 14.77 38.72
N THR A 345 8.96 15.68 39.68
CA THR A 345 8.09 15.52 40.87
C THR A 345 8.52 14.42 41.86
N ASP A 346 9.63 14.69 42.56
CA ASP A 346 9.58 14.54 44.03
C ASP A 346 8.61 15.63 44.53
N ASP A 347 7.54 15.23 45.21
CA ASP A 347 6.85 16.05 46.21
C ASP A 347 6.07 15.09 47.13
N ASP A 348 6.43 15.11 48.40
CA ASP A 348 5.83 14.33 49.48
C ASP A 348 4.49 14.97 49.89
N PRO A 349 3.47 14.17 50.27
CA PRO A 349 3.04 14.37 51.65
C PRO A 349 2.66 13.10 52.44
N ASP A 350 3.09 13.17 53.70
CA ASP A 350 2.78 12.46 54.94
C ASP A 350 1.36 11.82 55.08
N PRO A 351 1.20 10.69 55.80
CA PRO A 351 0.00 9.87 55.79
C PRO A 351 -0.96 10.14 56.98
N THR A 352 -2.26 10.08 56.74
CA THR A 352 -3.29 9.94 57.77
C THR A 352 -4.42 9.02 57.30
N GLU A 353 -4.79 8.06 58.17
CA GLU A 353 -6.15 7.54 58.48
C GLU A 353 -7.12 7.18 57.32
N GLU A 354 -7.91 6.09 57.35
CA GLU A 354 -8.08 5.02 58.34
C GLU A 354 -8.68 3.77 57.64
N GLN A 355 -8.61 2.60 58.29
CA GLN A 355 -9.22 1.37 57.76
C GLN A 355 -10.70 1.27 58.18
N SER A 356 -11.58 0.86 57.26
CA SER A 356 -12.84 0.21 57.65
C SER A 356 -13.12 -1.02 56.77
N ILE A 357 -13.73 -2.03 57.37
CA ILE A 357 -13.63 -3.44 56.97
C ILE A 357 -15.03 -4.10 56.98
N LEU A 358 -15.37 -4.81 55.89
CA LEU A 358 -16.42 -5.84 55.76
C LEU A 358 -17.92 -5.40 55.89
N PRO A 359 -18.91 -6.27 55.58
CA PRO A 359 -18.83 -7.63 55.01
C PRO A 359 -19.68 -7.91 53.74
N LEU A 360 -19.37 -9.04 53.07
CA LEU A 360 -20.35 -9.76 52.23
C LEU A 360 -21.49 -10.32 53.10
N THR A 361 -22.74 -10.24 52.62
CA THR A 361 -23.78 -11.24 52.93
C THR A 361 -24.55 -11.61 51.67
N LYS A 362 -24.94 -12.89 51.57
CA LYS A 362 -25.80 -13.45 50.52
C LYS A 362 -27.24 -13.49 51.00
N THR A 363 -28.21 -13.33 50.10
CA THR A 363 -29.49 -14.07 50.11
C THR A 363 -30.05 -14.12 48.68
N PRO A 364 -30.56 -15.28 48.22
CA PRO A 364 -31.30 -15.42 46.95
C PRO A 364 -32.82 -15.49 47.20
N ASP A 365 -33.64 -15.19 46.20
CA ASP A 365 -35.03 -15.67 46.00
C ASP A 365 -35.68 -15.00 44.76
N PRO A 366 -36.80 -15.50 44.21
CA PRO A 366 -37.20 -16.91 44.07
C PRO A 366 -37.65 -17.27 42.63
N ILE A 367 -37.94 -18.56 42.39
CA ILE A 367 -38.39 -19.11 41.09
C ILE A 367 -39.92 -18.97 40.94
N HIS A 368 -40.39 -18.61 39.74
CA HIS A 368 -41.81 -18.64 39.38
C HIS A 368 -42.08 -19.41 38.07
N HIS A 369 -43.10 -20.26 38.13
CA HIS A 369 -43.81 -20.93 37.04
C HIS A 369 -45.23 -20.31 36.94
N ASP A 370 -46.00 -20.34 35.85
CA ASP A 370 -45.89 -20.85 34.45
C ASP A 370 -46.97 -20.05 33.62
N PRO A 371 -47.56 -20.43 32.46
CA PRO A 371 -47.22 -21.43 31.43
C PRO A 371 -47.28 -20.94 29.96
N LEU A 372 -46.83 -21.80 29.04
CA LEU A 372 -47.26 -22.04 27.63
C LEU A 372 -47.96 -20.93 26.80
N SER A 373 -47.39 -20.65 25.62
CA SER A 373 -48.07 -20.06 24.46
C SER A 373 -47.55 -20.68 23.15
N PRO A 374 -48.38 -20.84 22.10
CA PRO A 374 -48.03 -21.61 20.90
C PRO A 374 -47.10 -20.86 19.94
N PRO A 375 -46.34 -21.58 19.08
CA PRO A 375 -45.35 -20.98 18.20
C PRO A 375 -45.99 -20.20 17.04
N ARG A 376 -45.51 -18.98 16.81
CA ARG A 376 -45.83 -18.17 15.63
C ARG A 376 -44.80 -18.51 14.54
N ALA A 377 -45.26 -18.93 13.36
CA ALA A 377 -44.36 -19.23 12.25
C ALA A 377 -43.61 -17.96 11.82
N GLU A 378 -42.28 -18.01 11.79
CA GLU A 378 -41.46 -16.95 11.22
C GLU A 378 -41.59 -16.95 9.68
N PRO A 379 -41.70 -15.79 9.03
CA PRO A 379 -41.63 -15.70 7.58
C PRO A 379 -40.20 -16.01 7.11
N LEU A 380 -40.08 -16.79 6.03
CA LEU A 380 -38.79 -17.09 5.40
C LEU A 380 -38.00 -15.80 5.10
N PRO A 381 -36.69 -15.76 5.34
CA PRO A 381 -35.87 -14.60 5.01
C PRO A 381 -35.88 -14.35 3.50
N PRO A 382 -35.86 -13.08 3.06
CA PRO A 382 -35.75 -12.76 1.64
C PRO A 382 -34.38 -13.24 1.10
N PRO A 383 -34.28 -13.55 -0.22
CA PRO A 383 -33.02 -13.97 -0.81
C PRO A 383 -31.94 -12.88 -0.64
N PRO A 384 -30.67 -13.27 -0.43
CA PRO A 384 -29.61 -12.34 -0.10
C PRO A 384 -29.32 -11.36 -1.24
N THR A 385 -29.25 -10.07 -0.93
CA THR A 385 -28.77 -9.04 -1.85
C THR A 385 -27.25 -9.14 -2.06
N PRO A 386 -26.73 -9.13 -3.31
CA PRO A 386 -25.31 -9.43 -3.58
C PRO A 386 -24.26 -8.49 -2.96
N ASN A 387 -24.67 -7.32 -2.44
CA ASN A 387 -23.80 -6.20 -2.09
C ASN A 387 -23.86 -5.80 -0.59
N THR A 388 -24.26 -6.72 0.28
CA THR A 388 -24.33 -6.48 1.75
C THR A 388 -23.46 -7.47 2.50
N PHE A 389 -22.51 -6.96 3.30
CA PHE A 389 -21.66 -7.79 4.14
C PHE A 389 -22.51 -8.68 5.07
N PRO A 390 -22.16 -9.98 5.23
CA PRO A 390 -22.81 -10.83 6.21
C PRO A 390 -22.53 -10.28 7.62
N PRO A 391 -23.50 -10.41 8.56
CA PRO A 391 -23.34 -9.92 9.93
C PRO A 391 -22.11 -10.54 10.58
N PRO A 392 -21.42 -9.82 11.49
CA PRO A 392 -20.27 -10.36 12.19
C PRO A 392 -20.68 -11.58 13.03
N SER A 393 -19.93 -12.66 12.88
CA SER A 393 -19.93 -13.80 13.80
C SER A 393 -19.60 -13.33 15.22
N SER A 394 -20.21 -13.96 16.23
CA SER A 394 -19.94 -13.66 17.63
C SER A 394 -18.44 -13.82 17.94
N PRO A 395 -17.77 -12.85 18.59
CA PRO A 395 -16.32 -12.87 18.74
C PRO A 395 -15.87 -14.02 19.64
N ASN A 396 -15.15 -14.98 19.07
CA ASN A 396 -14.43 -15.99 19.85
C ASN A 396 -13.18 -15.34 20.47
N PRO A 397 -13.04 -15.31 21.81
CA PRO A 397 -11.93 -14.62 22.49
C PRO A 397 -10.55 -15.27 22.27
N ASP A 398 -10.49 -16.54 21.84
CA ASP A 398 -9.22 -17.24 21.58
C ASP A 398 -8.64 -16.95 20.18
N LEU A 399 -9.42 -16.36 19.29
CA LEU A 399 -9.01 -16.03 17.92
C LEU A 399 -8.45 -14.61 17.80
N PRO A 400 -7.44 -14.38 16.94
CA PRO A 400 -6.90 -13.04 16.71
C PRO A 400 -7.98 -12.12 16.11
N PRO A 401 -7.96 -10.82 16.44
CA PRO A 401 -9.01 -9.88 16.08
C PRO A 401 -9.07 -9.69 14.56
N VAL A 402 -10.29 -9.66 14.04
CA VAL A 402 -10.56 -9.33 12.63
C VAL A 402 -10.47 -7.81 12.46
N ILE A 403 -9.58 -7.34 11.57
CA ILE A 403 -9.40 -5.93 11.23
C ILE A 403 -10.13 -5.52 9.95
N GLY A 404 -10.81 -6.45 9.26
CA GLY A 404 -11.50 -6.16 8.01
C GLY A 404 -12.08 -7.40 7.32
N LYS A 405 -12.63 -7.21 6.12
CA LYS A 405 -13.11 -8.28 5.24
C LYS A 405 -12.67 -8.01 3.80
N ILE A 406 -12.41 -9.06 3.02
CA ILE A 406 -12.04 -8.96 1.60
C ILE A 406 -12.76 -10.04 0.77
N ARG A 407 -13.39 -9.65 -0.34
CA ARG A 407 -14.00 -10.57 -1.30
C ARG A 407 -12.97 -11.01 -2.33
N VAL A 408 -12.91 -12.31 -2.57
CA VAL A 408 -12.04 -12.95 -3.54
C VAL A 408 -12.89 -14.03 -4.24
N GLY A 409 -13.26 -13.76 -5.50
CA GLY A 409 -14.37 -14.46 -6.14
C GLY A 409 -15.69 -14.20 -5.40
N ASP A 410 -16.39 -15.29 -5.06
CA ASP A 410 -17.63 -15.28 -4.28
C ASP A 410 -17.39 -15.41 -2.76
N ILE A 411 -16.13 -15.61 -2.35
CA ILE A 411 -15.76 -15.90 -0.95
C ILE A 411 -15.33 -14.60 -0.24
N TYR A 412 -15.85 -14.39 0.97
CA TYR A 412 -15.41 -13.33 1.87
C TYR A 412 -14.46 -13.88 2.94
N TYR A 413 -13.22 -13.39 2.94
CA TYR A 413 -12.21 -13.72 3.94
C TYR A 413 -12.18 -12.65 5.04
N GLU A 414 -11.97 -13.06 6.28
CA GLU A 414 -11.72 -12.19 7.43
C GLU A 414 -10.27 -11.71 7.39
N ILE A 415 -10.00 -10.41 7.26
CA ILE A 415 -8.63 -9.87 7.34
C ILE A 415 -8.20 -9.86 8.81
N ILE A 416 -7.08 -10.50 9.10
CA ILE A 416 -6.47 -10.59 10.44
C ILE A 416 -5.31 -9.60 10.58
N ASP A 417 -4.47 -9.44 9.54
CA ASP A 417 -3.36 -8.47 9.52
C ASP A 417 -3.00 -8.05 8.08
N ILE A 418 -2.24 -6.96 7.94
CA ILE A 418 -1.62 -6.54 6.68
C ILE A 418 -0.14 -6.95 6.73
N LEU A 419 0.19 -8.04 6.03
CA LEU A 419 1.54 -8.63 5.99
C LEU A 419 2.53 -7.80 5.17
N PHE A 420 2.05 -7.10 4.15
CA PHE A 420 2.87 -6.31 3.23
C PHE A 420 2.01 -5.19 2.62
N SER A 421 2.60 -4.02 2.40
CA SER A 421 2.04 -2.99 1.51
C SER A 421 3.18 -2.28 0.79
N SER A 422 3.08 -2.11 -0.53
CA SER A 422 4.07 -1.36 -1.30
C SER A 422 3.89 0.15 -1.11
N THR A 423 4.99 0.90 -1.04
CA THR A 423 4.98 2.37 -0.95
C THR A 423 5.28 3.04 -2.31
N GLY A 424 5.01 2.37 -3.43
CA GLY A 424 5.11 3.01 -4.75
C GLY A 424 3.86 3.82 -5.03
N PHE A 425 3.99 5.04 -5.57
CA PHE A 425 2.82 5.81 -5.99
C PHE A 425 2.21 5.17 -7.24
N ILE A 426 3.05 4.94 -8.25
CA ILE A 426 2.64 4.41 -9.56
C ILE A 426 3.29 3.06 -9.77
N GLY A 427 2.50 2.00 -9.89
CA GLY A 427 3.07 0.66 -9.90
C GLY A 427 2.04 -0.44 -9.68
N ARG A 428 2.44 -1.42 -8.89
CA ARG A 428 1.61 -2.58 -8.56
C ARG A 428 0.66 -2.33 -7.39
N GLY A 429 0.91 -1.33 -6.56
CA GLY A 429 0.10 -1.07 -5.37
C GLY A 429 -0.05 -2.29 -4.45
N THR A 430 0.91 -3.23 -4.46
CA THR A 430 0.74 -4.58 -3.90
C THR A 430 0.52 -4.54 -2.40
N ILE A 431 -0.52 -5.23 -1.95
CA ILE A 431 -0.85 -5.49 -0.55
C ILE A 431 -0.92 -7.00 -0.37
N CYS A 432 -0.38 -7.52 0.74
CA CYS A 432 -0.61 -8.89 1.15
C CYS A 432 -1.35 -8.89 2.50
N TYR A 433 -2.51 -9.52 2.55
CA TYR A 433 -3.30 -9.68 3.76
C TYR A 433 -3.08 -11.07 4.35
N LEU A 434 -2.96 -11.16 5.67
CA LEU A 434 -3.25 -12.39 6.39
C LEU A 434 -4.75 -12.45 6.55
N ALA A 435 -5.39 -13.45 5.96
CA ALA A 435 -6.83 -13.61 6.01
C ALA A 435 -7.22 -15.00 6.51
N ARG A 436 -8.45 -15.14 7.02
CA ARG A 436 -9.01 -16.39 7.51
C ARG A 436 -10.34 -16.69 6.82
N TYR A 437 -10.56 -17.95 6.48
CA TYR A 437 -11.82 -18.47 5.97
C TYR A 437 -11.99 -19.91 6.49
N GLU A 438 -13.16 -20.24 7.04
CA GLU A 438 -13.47 -21.57 7.62
C GLU A 438 -12.38 -22.11 8.58
N GLY A 439 -11.79 -21.22 9.39
CA GLY A 439 -10.70 -21.54 10.34
C GLY A 439 -9.31 -21.64 9.71
N VAL A 440 -9.21 -21.80 8.39
CA VAL A 440 -7.94 -21.89 7.64
C VAL A 440 -7.39 -20.48 7.36
N TYR A 441 -6.06 -20.32 7.45
CA TYR A 441 -5.37 -19.06 7.17
C TYR A 441 -4.80 -19.04 5.74
N TYR A 442 -4.99 -17.91 5.06
CA TYR A 442 -4.59 -17.64 3.69
C TYR A 442 -3.76 -16.35 3.62
N VAL A 443 -2.90 -16.25 2.62
CA VAL A 443 -2.39 -14.96 2.15
C VAL A 443 -3.24 -14.52 0.96
N ILE A 444 -3.80 -13.31 1.03
CA ILE A 444 -4.46 -12.68 -0.12
C ILE A 444 -3.51 -11.60 -0.67
N LYS A 445 -2.98 -11.80 -1.90
CA LYS A 445 -2.13 -10.83 -2.61
C LYS A 445 -3.01 -9.98 -3.53
N ASP A 446 -3.18 -8.71 -3.21
CA ASP A 446 -4.03 -7.74 -3.91
C ASP A 446 -3.15 -6.71 -4.63
N HIS A 447 -3.24 -6.59 -5.97
CA HIS A 447 -2.31 -5.77 -6.75
C HIS A 447 -2.76 -5.44 -8.19
N TRP A 448 -2.03 -4.54 -8.84
CA TRP A 448 -2.27 -4.01 -10.17
C TRP A 448 -1.26 -4.53 -11.21
N VAL A 449 -1.69 -5.47 -12.03
CA VAL A 449 -0.91 -6.04 -13.16
C VAL A 449 -0.95 -5.07 -14.35
N ARG A 450 0.09 -5.05 -15.20
CA ARG A 450 0.06 -4.24 -16.43
C ARG A 450 -0.78 -4.93 -17.50
N ASP A 451 -1.65 -4.17 -18.13
CA ASP A 451 -2.36 -4.61 -19.33
C ASP A 451 -1.34 -4.71 -20.48
N LEU A 452 -1.37 -5.82 -21.21
CA LEU A 452 -0.52 -6.05 -22.39
C LEU A 452 -1.40 -5.92 -23.64
N ASP A 453 -1.39 -4.72 -24.24
CA ASP A 453 -2.06 -4.42 -25.52
C ASP A 453 -1.61 -5.42 -26.62
N GLN A 454 -2.43 -5.82 -27.60
CA GLN A 454 -3.24 -4.94 -28.45
C GLN A 454 -4.65 -5.43 -28.85
N ASP A 455 -5.01 -6.71 -28.69
CA ASP A 455 -6.19 -7.28 -29.36
C ASP A 455 -7.51 -7.24 -28.57
N GLY A 456 -7.52 -6.68 -27.35
CA GLY A 456 -8.74 -6.53 -26.54
C GLY A 456 -9.39 -7.83 -26.05
N ILE A 457 -8.75 -8.98 -26.31
CA ILE A 457 -9.10 -10.28 -25.74
C ILE A 457 -8.47 -10.34 -24.34
N CYS A 458 -9.27 -10.68 -23.32
CA CYS A 458 -8.77 -11.04 -21.99
C CYS A 458 -8.10 -12.43 -22.04
N ASP A 459 -6.89 -12.46 -22.61
CA ASP A 459 -6.13 -13.69 -22.90
C ASP A 459 -5.39 -14.23 -21.64
N PRO A 460 -5.02 -15.53 -21.55
CA PRO A 460 -4.54 -16.20 -20.33
C PRO A 460 -3.26 -15.68 -19.65
N MET A 461 -2.71 -14.55 -20.07
CA MET A 461 -1.57 -13.86 -19.45
C MET A 461 -1.97 -12.83 -18.37
N MET A 462 -3.27 -12.51 -18.22
CA MET A 462 -3.76 -11.54 -17.22
C MET A 462 -3.28 -11.80 -15.79
N ILE A 463 -2.99 -13.06 -15.44
CA ILE A 463 -2.36 -13.42 -14.17
C ILE A 463 -1.19 -14.37 -14.45
N HIS A 464 -0.17 -13.85 -15.13
CA HIS A 464 1.08 -14.56 -15.46
C HIS A 464 1.69 -15.28 -14.24
N GLU A 465 1.66 -14.66 -13.06
CA GLU A 465 2.10 -15.29 -11.80
C GLU A 465 1.32 -16.58 -11.48
N ALA A 466 -0.01 -16.58 -11.62
CA ALA A 466 -0.83 -17.78 -11.43
C ALA A 466 -0.53 -18.86 -12.47
N ARG A 467 -0.30 -18.46 -13.73
CA ARG A 467 0.14 -19.38 -14.78
C ARG A 467 1.50 -20.01 -14.44
N MET A 468 2.48 -19.23 -13.99
CA MET A 468 3.79 -19.74 -13.60
C MET A 468 3.68 -20.66 -12.38
N MET A 469 2.88 -20.30 -11.37
CA MET A 469 2.63 -21.16 -10.20
C MET A 469 1.99 -22.51 -10.56
N GLU A 470 1.15 -22.59 -11.60
CA GLU A 470 0.57 -23.87 -12.07
C GLU A 470 1.64 -24.86 -12.55
N TYR A 471 2.75 -24.39 -13.17
CA TYR A 471 3.87 -25.27 -13.54
C TYR A 471 4.63 -25.81 -12.31
N VAL A 472 4.69 -25.03 -11.23
CA VAL A 472 5.51 -25.34 -10.02
C VAL A 472 4.69 -25.76 -8.80
N LYS A 473 3.37 -25.93 -8.92
CA LYS A 473 2.44 -26.23 -7.82
C LYS A 473 2.76 -27.49 -7.01
N ASP A 474 3.44 -28.45 -7.64
CA ASP A 474 3.84 -29.72 -7.04
C ASP A 474 5.24 -29.66 -6.38
N ILE A 475 5.86 -28.47 -6.33
CA ILE A 475 7.14 -28.25 -5.63
C ILE A 475 6.86 -27.86 -4.18
N ASP A 476 7.41 -28.63 -3.25
CA ASP A 476 7.41 -28.27 -1.83
C ASP A 476 8.19 -26.97 -1.56
N GLY A 477 7.60 -26.07 -0.79
CA GLY A 477 8.14 -24.73 -0.55
C GLY A 477 7.67 -23.65 -1.54
N VAL A 478 6.71 -23.95 -2.41
CA VAL A 478 6.06 -22.98 -3.32
C VAL A 478 4.64 -22.66 -2.84
N PRO A 479 4.15 -21.40 -3.00
CA PRO A 479 2.76 -21.07 -2.75
C PRO A 479 1.77 -21.93 -3.54
N LYS A 480 0.89 -22.61 -2.82
CA LYS A 480 -0.29 -23.29 -3.36
C LYS A 480 -1.36 -22.24 -3.62
N LEU A 481 -1.60 -21.96 -4.89
CA LEU A 481 -2.68 -21.09 -5.36
C LEU A 481 -4.03 -21.80 -5.22
N HIS A 482 -4.97 -21.20 -4.51
CA HIS A 482 -6.38 -21.64 -4.44
C HIS A 482 -7.24 -21.00 -5.52
N GLY A 483 -6.85 -19.83 -6.00
CA GLY A 483 -7.45 -19.20 -7.17
C GLY A 483 -6.92 -17.79 -7.39
N ALA A 484 -7.28 -17.25 -8.55
CA ALA A 484 -6.85 -15.95 -9.02
C ALA A 484 -8.02 -15.23 -9.71
N TRP A 485 -8.27 -13.98 -9.33
CA TRP A 485 -9.46 -13.23 -9.75
C TRP A 485 -9.09 -11.82 -10.20
N VAL A 486 -9.78 -11.35 -11.25
CA VAL A 486 -9.82 -9.93 -11.61
C VAL A 486 -10.84 -9.24 -10.69
N VAL A 487 -10.46 -8.11 -10.10
CA VAL A 487 -11.37 -7.30 -9.28
C VAL A 487 -12.32 -6.54 -10.20
N GLU A 488 -13.60 -6.48 -9.85
CA GLU A 488 -14.63 -5.79 -10.63
C GLU A 488 -14.97 -4.43 -10.01
N ALA A 489 -15.05 -3.41 -10.86
CA ALA A 489 -15.46 -2.06 -10.47
C ALA A 489 -16.98 -1.96 -10.25
N GLU A 490 -17.71 -2.73 -11.06
CA GLU A 490 -19.16 -2.92 -11.16
C GLU A 490 -19.36 -4.36 -11.67
N GLU A 491 -20.50 -4.99 -11.39
CA GLU A 491 -20.79 -6.38 -11.78
C GLU A 491 -20.50 -6.64 -13.27
N GLY A 492 -19.60 -7.59 -13.56
CA GLY A 492 -19.16 -7.94 -14.91
C GLY A 492 -18.21 -6.93 -15.58
N VAL A 493 -17.73 -5.91 -14.87
CA VAL A 493 -16.82 -4.88 -15.41
C VAL A 493 -15.48 -4.85 -14.65
N PRO A 494 -14.39 -5.36 -15.26
CA PRO A 494 -13.04 -5.31 -14.69
C PRO A 494 -12.61 -3.90 -14.23
N ASP A 495 -12.02 -3.82 -13.05
CA ASP A 495 -11.40 -2.62 -12.52
C ASP A 495 -10.01 -2.43 -13.17
N SER A 496 -10.01 -1.78 -14.34
CA SER A 496 -8.79 -1.33 -15.02
C SER A 496 -8.64 0.18 -14.92
N THR A 497 -7.41 0.66 -14.73
CA THR A 497 -7.09 2.11 -14.75
C THR A 497 -7.48 2.76 -16.08
N SER A 498 -7.57 2.00 -17.17
CA SER A 498 -8.07 2.47 -18.48
C SER A 498 -9.52 2.96 -18.44
N ARG A 499 -10.33 2.49 -17.48
CA ARG A 499 -11.72 2.94 -17.25
C ARG A 499 -11.79 4.44 -17.03
N TYR A 500 -10.87 4.97 -16.22
CA TYR A 500 -10.87 6.38 -15.76
C TYR A 500 -10.20 7.36 -16.73
N ARG A 501 -9.95 6.98 -17.99
CA ARG A 501 -9.21 7.78 -18.99
C ARG A 501 -9.90 7.82 -20.35
N GLU A 502 -9.85 8.98 -21.01
CA GLU A 502 -10.19 9.08 -22.44
C GLU A 502 -9.30 8.16 -23.26
N GLU A 503 -9.84 7.62 -24.35
CA GLU A 503 -9.10 6.81 -25.33
C GLU A 503 -7.79 7.47 -25.80
N LYS A 504 -7.82 8.78 -26.07
CA LYS A 504 -6.62 9.56 -26.45
C LYS A 504 -5.52 9.57 -25.38
N TYR A 505 -5.88 9.37 -24.11
CA TYR A 505 -4.95 9.32 -22.97
C TYR A 505 -4.58 7.90 -22.55
N ARG A 506 -5.36 6.87 -22.92
CA ARG A 506 -5.04 5.46 -22.62
C ARG A 506 -3.66 5.04 -23.15
N LYS A 507 -3.29 5.48 -24.36
CA LYS A 507 -1.97 5.17 -24.95
C LYS A 507 -0.78 5.91 -24.30
N MET A 508 -1.01 6.89 -23.41
CA MET A 508 0.07 7.65 -22.76
C MET A 508 0.53 7.05 -21.43
N GLN A 509 -0.21 6.10 -20.87
CA GLN A 509 0.10 5.48 -19.57
C GLN A 509 -0.14 3.98 -19.70
N SER A 510 0.78 3.14 -19.21
CA SER A 510 0.54 1.69 -19.19
C SER A 510 -0.73 1.40 -18.38
N PRO A 511 -1.82 0.92 -19.00
CA PRO A 511 -3.03 0.62 -18.28
C PRO A 511 -2.80 -0.63 -17.42
N ARG A 512 -3.63 -0.80 -16.40
CA ARG A 512 -3.46 -1.83 -15.38
C ARG A 512 -4.79 -2.37 -14.93
N THR A 513 -4.85 -3.68 -14.76
CA THR A 513 -6.00 -4.41 -14.21
C THR A 513 -5.70 -4.82 -12.78
N HIS A 514 -6.68 -4.63 -11.91
CA HIS A 514 -6.64 -4.97 -10.48
C HIS A 514 -6.95 -6.47 -10.31
N VAL A 515 -6.10 -7.21 -9.59
CA VAL A 515 -6.21 -8.67 -9.43
C VAL A 515 -5.87 -9.14 -8.01
N ARG A 516 -6.48 -10.26 -7.61
CA ARG A 516 -6.28 -10.94 -6.32
C ARG A 516 -5.87 -12.38 -6.48
N LEU A 517 -4.93 -12.83 -5.66
CA LEU A 517 -4.53 -14.24 -5.50
C LEU A 517 -4.84 -14.70 -4.08
N ALA A 518 -5.47 -15.86 -3.92
CA ALA A 518 -5.57 -16.54 -2.62
C ALA A 518 -4.57 -17.70 -2.58
N MET A 519 -3.66 -17.70 -1.60
CA MET A 519 -2.58 -18.69 -1.53
C MET A 519 -2.29 -19.19 -0.10
N THR A 520 -1.69 -20.38 -0.02
CA THR A 520 -1.27 -21.06 1.23
C THR A 520 0.03 -21.83 0.99
N PRO A 521 0.77 -22.24 2.03
CA PRO A 521 0.69 -21.77 3.41
C PRO A 521 1.18 -20.33 3.54
N CYS A 522 1.05 -19.77 4.73
CA CYS A 522 1.70 -18.52 5.08
C CYS A 522 3.14 -18.82 5.53
N ALA A 523 4.12 -18.07 5.03
CA ALA A 523 5.53 -18.22 5.40
C ALA A 523 6.06 -16.95 6.09
N ARG A 524 7.04 -17.10 6.99
CA ARG A 524 7.73 -15.97 7.62
C ARG A 524 9.00 -15.60 6.82
N PRO A 525 9.51 -14.36 6.92
CA PRO A 525 10.71 -13.94 6.17
C PRO A 525 11.95 -14.72 6.58
N LEU A 526 12.91 -14.90 5.67
CA LEU A 526 14.20 -15.52 5.98
C LEU A 526 14.94 -14.85 7.14
N THR A 527 14.81 -13.52 7.28
CA THR A 527 15.42 -12.73 8.35
C THR A 527 14.87 -13.04 9.75
N MET A 528 13.71 -13.70 9.83
CA MET A 528 13.07 -14.14 11.08
C MET A 528 13.54 -15.54 11.52
N PHE A 529 14.73 -16.00 11.10
CA PHE A 529 15.28 -17.30 11.46
C PHE A 529 15.45 -17.47 12.98
N LYS A 530 15.22 -18.68 13.52
CA LYS A 530 15.34 -19.01 14.96
C LYS A 530 16.75 -19.41 15.37
N SER A 531 17.54 -19.95 14.42
CA SER A 531 18.94 -20.36 14.60
C SER A 531 19.71 -20.26 13.29
N LYS A 532 21.05 -20.23 13.35
CA LYS A 532 21.87 -20.21 12.13
C LYS A 532 21.71 -21.49 11.30
N LYS A 533 21.44 -22.63 11.94
CA LYS A 533 21.16 -23.89 11.26
C LYS A 533 19.85 -23.83 10.46
N GLU A 534 18.80 -23.24 11.03
CA GLU A 534 17.53 -22.99 10.33
C GLU A 534 17.74 -22.10 9.09
N LEU A 535 18.52 -21.01 9.21
CA LEU A 535 18.86 -20.12 8.10
C LEU A 535 19.49 -20.88 6.91
N ILE A 536 20.51 -21.71 7.17
CA ILE A 536 21.19 -22.46 6.10
C ILE A 536 20.32 -23.59 5.53
N ILE A 537 19.51 -24.27 6.36
CA ILE A 537 18.50 -25.24 5.90
C ILE A 537 17.50 -24.57 4.95
N CYS A 538 17.03 -23.35 5.27
CA CYS A 538 16.06 -22.65 4.43
C CYS A 538 16.68 -22.16 3.12
N ILE A 539 17.91 -21.63 3.13
CA ILE A 539 18.68 -21.34 1.90
C ILE A 539 18.84 -22.61 1.04
N ARG A 540 19.18 -23.76 1.65
CA ARG A 540 19.31 -25.04 0.95
C ARG A 540 17.99 -25.56 0.38
N GLY A 541 16.88 -25.32 1.08
CA GLY A 541 15.52 -25.60 0.60
C GLY A 541 15.18 -24.78 -0.64
N VAL A 542 15.44 -23.46 -0.62
CA VAL A 542 15.19 -22.58 -1.78
C VAL A 542 16.09 -22.93 -2.98
N LEU A 543 17.33 -23.36 -2.76
CA LEU A 543 18.15 -23.94 -3.84
C LEU A 543 17.48 -25.18 -4.46
N GLY A 544 16.86 -26.03 -3.64
CA GLY A 544 16.10 -27.20 -4.09
C GLY A 544 14.81 -26.84 -4.84
N ILE A 545 14.17 -25.71 -4.54
CA ILE A 545 13.04 -25.16 -5.31
C ILE A 545 13.51 -24.71 -6.69
N ILE A 546 14.62 -23.95 -6.75
CA ILE A 546 15.22 -23.49 -8.02
C ILE A 546 15.58 -24.69 -8.91
N GLN A 547 16.15 -25.75 -8.33
CA GLN A 547 16.46 -26.99 -9.05
C GLN A 547 15.20 -27.66 -9.62
N GLN A 548 14.16 -27.86 -8.80
CA GLN A 548 12.91 -28.53 -9.21
C GLN A 548 12.09 -27.69 -10.21
N ALA A 549 12.24 -26.37 -10.19
CA ALA A 549 11.65 -25.46 -11.18
C ALA A 549 12.41 -25.55 -12.51
N LEU A 550 13.75 -25.61 -12.49
CA LEU A 550 14.59 -25.85 -13.67
C LEU A 550 14.26 -27.19 -14.34
N GLU A 551 14.04 -28.25 -13.57
CA GLU A 551 13.58 -29.57 -14.05
C GLU A 551 12.22 -29.53 -14.75
N ARG A 552 11.36 -28.56 -14.37
CA ARG A 552 10.06 -28.27 -15.02
C ARG A 552 10.16 -27.24 -16.15
N GLY A 553 11.38 -26.79 -16.49
CA GLY A 553 11.60 -25.81 -17.53
C GLY A 553 11.26 -24.37 -17.13
N VAL A 554 11.33 -24.01 -15.84
CA VAL A 554 10.99 -22.67 -15.31
C VAL A 554 12.22 -22.02 -14.66
N LEU A 555 12.41 -20.72 -14.89
CA LEU A 555 13.37 -19.85 -14.18
C LEU A 555 12.62 -18.83 -13.32
N HIS A 556 13.12 -18.49 -12.13
CA HIS A 556 12.43 -17.61 -11.18
C HIS A 556 12.70 -16.13 -11.44
N ARG A 557 13.95 -15.76 -11.72
CA ARG A 557 14.43 -14.44 -12.16
C ARG A 557 14.40 -13.26 -11.16
N ASP A 558 13.66 -13.32 -10.05
CA ASP A 558 13.78 -12.34 -8.94
C ASP A 558 13.99 -13.03 -7.58
N CYS A 559 14.99 -13.92 -7.50
CA CYS A 559 15.43 -14.47 -6.21
C CYS A 559 16.02 -13.34 -5.35
N SER A 560 15.33 -12.98 -4.26
CA SER A 560 15.66 -11.80 -3.45
C SER A 560 15.37 -12.04 -1.97
N LEU A 561 15.91 -11.18 -1.09
CA LEU A 561 15.71 -11.29 0.37
C LEU A 561 14.23 -11.27 0.79
N PHE A 562 13.38 -10.56 0.05
CA PHE A 562 11.94 -10.46 0.35
C PHE A 562 11.11 -11.60 -0.24
N ASN A 563 11.67 -12.32 -1.22
CA ASN A 563 11.02 -13.46 -1.87
C ASN A 563 11.49 -14.80 -1.25
N THR A 564 12.60 -14.78 -0.51
CA THR A 564 13.16 -15.92 0.20
C THR A 564 12.56 -15.99 1.62
N MET A 565 11.86 -17.07 1.93
CA MET A 565 11.03 -17.22 3.13
C MET A 565 11.30 -18.55 3.85
N ILE A 566 10.68 -18.71 5.02
CA ILE A 566 10.70 -19.90 5.87
C ILE A 566 9.27 -20.36 6.09
N GLU A 567 8.97 -21.59 5.69
CA GLU A 567 7.75 -22.30 6.04
C GLU A 567 8.00 -23.09 7.33
N ASP A 568 7.28 -22.77 8.40
CA ASP A 568 7.24 -23.58 9.61
C ASP A 568 6.31 -24.80 9.36
N LEU A 569 6.79 -26.01 9.62
CA LEU A 569 6.05 -27.25 9.37
C LEU A 569 5.28 -27.73 10.63
N PRO A 570 4.26 -28.61 10.49
CA PRO A 570 3.44 -29.08 11.61
C PRO A 570 4.20 -29.93 12.64
N ASP A 571 5.30 -30.57 12.23
CA ASP A 571 6.22 -31.34 13.08
C ASP A 571 7.21 -30.47 13.87
N GLY A 572 7.16 -29.15 13.69
CA GLY A 572 8.08 -28.18 14.29
C GLY A 572 9.36 -27.95 13.49
N ALA A 573 9.57 -28.66 12.38
CA ALA A 573 10.68 -28.39 11.46
C ALA A 573 10.43 -27.10 10.67
N SER A 574 11.40 -26.70 9.85
CA SER A 574 11.29 -25.52 8.99
C SER A 574 11.98 -25.79 7.66
N ARG A 575 11.41 -25.29 6.57
CA ARG A 575 11.99 -25.41 5.23
C ARG A 575 12.01 -24.08 4.48
N GLY A 576 12.85 -24.01 3.47
CA GLY A 576 12.90 -22.88 2.56
C GLY A 576 11.61 -22.75 1.75
N PHE A 577 11.18 -21.52 1.51
CA PHE A 577 9.96 -21.19 0.77
C PHE A 577 10.22 -20.02 -0.19
N LEU A 578 9.69 -20.06 -1.42
CA LEU A 578 10.01 -19.08 -2.48
C LEU A 578 8.74 -18.43 -3.06
N LEU A 579 8.62 -17.11 -2.82
CA LEU A 579 7.52 -16.25 -3.27
C LEU A 579 7.78 -15.58 -4.63
N ASP A 580 6.71 -15.02 -5.19
CA ASP A 580 6.72 -13.99 -6.25
C ASP A 580 7.14 -14.45 -7.65
N TRP A 581 6.40 -15.43 -8.17
CA TRP A 581 6.59 -16.04 -9.49
C TRP A 581 6.16 -15.13 -10.67
N GLU A 582 5.91 -13.84 -10.43
CA GLU A 582 5.42 -12.90 -11.45
C GLU A 582 6.46 -12.52 -12.51
N PHE A 583 7.75 -12.75 -12.22
CA PHE A 583 8.86 -12.57 -13.18
C PHE A 583 9.38 -13.88 -13.77
N ALA A 584 8.86 -15.01 -13.29
CA ALA A 584 9.26 -16.33 -13.74
C ALA A 584 8.90 -16.55 -15.22
N VAL A 585 9.63 -17.44 -15.88
CA VAL A 585 9.45 -17.73 -17.32
C VAL A 585 9.70 -19.20 -17.61
N GLU A 586 8.99 -19.70 -18.62
CA GLU A 586 9.35 -20.94 -19.30
C GLU A 586 10.66 -20.77 -20.07
N ILE A 587 11.55 -21.77 -20.00
CA ILE A 587 12.87 -21.72 -20.61
C ILE A 587 12.77 -21.78 -22.13
N THR A 588 13.27 -20.74 -22.80
CA THR A 588 13.30 -20.69 -24.26
C THR A 588 14.57 -21.33 -24.83
N LYS A 589 14.50 -21.83 -26.07
CA LYS A 589 15.66 -22.38 -26.81
C LYS A 589 16.84 -21.40 -26.96
N ARG A 590 16.62 -20.09 -26.74
CA ARG A 590 17.65 -19.04 -26.81
C ARG A 590 18.13 -18.58 -25.43
N GLY A 591 17.41 -18.93 -24.35
CA GLY A 591 17.63 -18.35 -23.02
C GLY A 591 17.33 -16.84 -22.93
N GLU A 592 16.77 -16.25 -23.98
CA GLU A 592 16.51 -14.81 -24.11
C GLU A 592 15.09 -14.47 -23.65
N TYR A 593 14.98 -13.46 -22.79
CA TYR A 593 13.72 -12.98 -22.22
C TYR A 593 13.67 -11.46 -22.17
N SER A 594 12.50 -10.88 -22.41
CA SER A 594 12.26 -9.47 -22.06
C SER A 594 12.56 -9.25 -20.58
N VAL A 595 13.23 -8.14 -20.25
CA VAL A 595 13.35 -7.69 -18.86
C VAL A 595 11.97 -7.25 -18.39
N GLY A 596 11.32 -8.13 -17.62
CA GLY A 596 10.03 -7.82 -16.99
C GLY A 596 10.25 -6.79 -15.89
N GLY A 597 9.92 -5.52 -16.17
CA GLY A 597 9.61 -4.51 -15.15
C GLY A 597 10.73 -4.06 -14.21
N THR A 598 11.16 -4.93 -13.27
CA THR A 598 12.17 -4.65 -12.26
C THR A 598 12.91 -5.91 -11.83
N GLY A 599 14.24 -5.83 -11.68
CA GLY A 599 14.98 -6.74 -10.80
C GLY A 599 15.50 -6.01 -9.57
N THR A 600 15.74 -6.76 -8.49
CA THR A 600 16.20 -6.22 -7.21
C THR A 600 17.73 -6.06 -7.22
N LEU A 601 18.24 -4.83 -7.38
CA LEU A 601 19.64 -4.55 -7.75
C LEU A 601 20.71 -5.22 -6.84
N PRO A 602 20.56 -5.26 -5.50
CA PRO A 602 21.52 -5.93 -4.62
C PRO A 602 21.67 -7.43 -4.86
N PHE A 603 20.70 -8.08 -5.49
CA PHE A 603 20.71 -9.53 -5.74
C PHE A 603 20.95 -9.90 -7.21
N MET A 604 20.91 -8.96 -8.16
CA MET A 604 21.25 -9.24 -9.57
C MET A 604 22.65 -9.85 -9.75
N SER A 605 22.79 -10.85 -10.63
CA SER A 605 24.10 -11.42 -10.95
C SER A 605 25.01 -10.44 -11.68
N VAL A 606 26.33 -10.68 -11.64
CA VAL A 606 27.35 -9.99 -12.44
C VAL A 606 27.02 -10.06 -13.93
N ASN A 607 26.52 -11.20 -14.40
CA ASN A 607 26.15 -11.41 -15.80
C ASN A 607 24.91 -10.59 -16.21
N ILE A 608 23.85 -10.55 -15.39
CA ILE A 608 22.68 -9.69 -15.67
C ILE A 608 23.11 -8.22 -15.66
N LEU A 609 23.88 -7.77 -14.67
CA LEU A 609 24.38 -6.39 -14.60
C LEU A 609 25.18 -5.99 -15.86
N ARG A 610 26.07 -6.86 -16.35
CA ARG A 610 26.85 -6.67 -17.59
C ARG A 610 25.95 -6.53 -18.82
N GLN A 611 24.90 -7.33 -18.92
CA GLN A 611 23.95 -7.26 -20.05
C GLN A 611 23.13 -5.98 -20.02
N LEU A 612 22.67 -5.55 -18.84
CA LEU A 612 21.97 -4.29 -18.65
C LEU A 612 22.86 -3.09 -19.02
N GLU A 613 24.11 -3.05 -18.51
CA GLU A 613 25.10 -2.02 -18.86
C GLU A 613 25.35 -1.95 -20.37
N SER A 614 25.56 -3.09 -21.04
CA SER A 614 25.75 -3.14 -22.50
C SER A 614 24.52 -2.67 -23.27
N ALA A 615 23.31 -2.98 -22.79
CA ALA A 615 22.07 -2.53 -23.41
C ALA A 615 21.83 -1.02 -23.23
N PHE A 616 22.20 -0.45 -22.09
CA PHE A 616 22.14 1.00 -21.86
C PHE A 616 23.21 1.77 -22.65
N ALA A 617 24.45 1.27 -22.72
CA ALA A 617 25.51 1.91 -23.49
C ALA A 617 25.20 2.01 -25.00
N LYS A 618 24.46 1.05 -25.57
CA LYS A 618 24.00 1.07 -26.97
C LYS A 618 22.86 2.07 -27.22
N SER A 619 22.20 2.56 -26.17
CA SER A 619 21.15 3.58 -26.26
C SER A 619 21.75 4.95 -26.02
N ALA A 620 22.01 5.71 -27.09
CA ALA A 620 22.58 7.07 -27.04
C ALA A 620 21.72 8.14 -26.32
N ALA A 621 20.67 7.72 -25.61
CA ALA A 621 19.87 8.54 -24.72
C ALA A 621 19.41 7.73 -23.48
N VAL A 622 19.27 8.46 -22.36
CA VAL A 622 18.66 8.06 -21.06
C VAL A 622 19.60 7.36 -20.04
N THR A 623 20.37 8.17 -19.31
CA THR A 623 21.12 7.75 -18.11
C THR A 623 20.35 7.98 -16.79
N ALA A 624 19.31 8.83 -16.78
CA ALA A 624 18.79 9.44 -15.54
C ALA A 624 17.47 8.89 -14.97
N GLN A 625 16.73 8.03 -15.68
CA GLN A 625 15.35 7.63 -15.30
C GLN A 625 15.17 6.12 -15.05
N THR A 626 16.19 5.32 -15.37
CA THR A 626 16.10 3.85 -15.45
C THR A 626 16.36 3.14 -14.12
N ILE A 627 16.99 3.80 -13.15
CA ILE A 627 17.25 3.21 -11.83
C ILE A 627 16.58 4.09 -10.79
N ARG A 628 15.70 3.51 -9.98
CA ARG A 628 14.96 4.24 -8.94
C ARG A 628 15.27 3.61 -7.59
N LYS A 629 15.57 4.47 -6.61
CA LYS A 629 15.53 4.09 -5.21
C LYS A 629 14.05 3.92 -4.84
N THR A 630 13.64 2.69 -4.56
CA THR A 630 12.35 2.42 -3.92
C THR A 630 12.57 2.35 -2.41
N ALA A 631 11.50 2.42 -1.61
CA ALA A 631 11.66 2.38 -0.15
C ALA A 631 12.12 1.00 0.36
N SER A 632 11.94 -0.09 -0.40
CA SER A 632 12.47 -1.42 -0.03
C SER A 632 13.95 -1.58 -0.38
N LEU A 633 14.31 -1.40 -1.67
CA LEU A 633 15.68 -1.44 -2.19
C LEU A 633 15.83 -0.61 -3.49
N THR A 634 17.05 -0.41 -3.97
CA THR A 634 17.27 0.07 -5.35
C THR A 634 16.73 -0.97 -6.35
N ARG A 635 15.82 -0.56 -7.24
CA ARG A 635 15.29 -1.39 -8.34
C ARG A 635 15.60 -0.73 -9.69
N VAL A 636 15.92 -1.55 -10.69
CA VAL A 636 16.15 -1.09 -12.07
C VAL A 636 14.84 -1.18 -12.85
N PHE A 637 14.30 -0.04 -13.25
CA PHE A 637 13.05 0.10 -14.01
C PHE A 637 13.35 0.31 -15.49
N ILE A 638 13.13 -0.73 -16.30
CA ILE A 638 13.40 -0.64 -17.74
C ILE A 638 12.13 -0.25 -18.49
N ASN A 639 12.10 0.98 -19.01
CA ASN A 639 10.97 1.56 -19.74
C ASN A 639 11.03 1.27 -21.26
N ARG A 640 11.83 0.29 -21.70
CA ARG A 640 12.02 -0.11 -23.10
C ARG A 640 12.18 -1.63 -23.19
N PRO A 641 11.77 -2.27 -24.30
CA PRO A 641 12.01 -3.69 -24.51
C PRO A 641 13.52 -3.96 -24.64
N ILE A 642 14.12 -4.49 -23.57
CA ILE A 642 15.47 -5.05 -23.56
C ILE A 642 15.31 -6.56 -23.39
N SER A 643 15.99 -7.35 -24.20
CA SER A 643 16.13 -8.78 -24.00
C SER A 643 17.43 -9.07 -23.25
N ILE A 644 17.37 -9.96 -22.25
CA ILE A 644 18.53 -10.49 -21.53
C ILE A 644 18.55 -12.01 -21.61
N CYS A 645 19.74 -12.58 -21.65
CA CYS A 645 19.95 -13.99 -21.38
C CYS A 645 19.94 -14.21 -19.86
N HIS A 646 19.02 -15.02 -19.35
CA HIS A 646 18.93 -15.39 -17.93
C HIS A 646 19.02 -16.91 -17.80
N THR A 647 19.77 -17.37 -16.80
CA THR A 647 20.02 -18.79 -16.54
C THR A 647 19.75 -19.12 -15.07
N TYR A 648 19.63 -20.40 -14.74
CA TYR A 648 19.51 -20.81 -13.34
C TYR A 648 20.73 -20.39 -12.50
N ALA A 649 21.91 -20.24 -13.12
CA ALA A 649 23.13 -19.78 -12.45
C ALA A 649 23.00 -18.34 -11.94
N ASP A 650 22.24 -17.48 -12.63
CA ASP A 650 21.94 -16.12 -12.18
C ASP A 650 21.04 -16.13 -10.92
N ASP A 651 20.07 -17.06 -10.83
CA ASP A 651 19.22 -17.24 -9.64
C ASP A 651 20.04 -17.83 -8.47
N VAL A 652 20.97 -18.75 -8.74
CA VAL A 652 21.91 -19.31 -7.73
C VAL A 652 22.91 -18.26 -7.20
N GLU A 653 23.41 -17.36 -8.06
CA GLU A 653 24.24 -16.23 -7.65
C GLU A 653 23.44 -15.22 -6.81
N SER A 654 22.17 -15.00 -7.15
CA SER A 654 21.26 -14.15 -6.38
C SER A 654 21.05 -14.69 -4.96
N LEU A 655 20.89 -16.01 -4.79
CA LEU A 655 20.72 -16.65 -3.49
C LEU A 655 21.98 -16.55 -2.60
N LEU A 656 23.18 -16.58 -3.19
CA LEU A 656 24.43 -16.27 -2.47
C LEU A 656 24.43 -14.84 -1.93
N TYR A 657 23.95 -13.86 -2.72
CA TYR A 657 23.84 -12.47 -2.26
C TYR A 657 22.77 -12.29 -1.17
N VAL A 658 21.68 -13.07 -1.17
CA VAL A 658 20.72 -13.11 -0.06
C VAL A 658 21.39 -13.57 1.24
N LEU A 659 22.15 -14.67 1.20
CA LEU A 659 22.88 -15.16 2.37
C LEU A 659 23.88 -14.12 2.89
N ILE A 660 24.68 -13.52 2.01
CA ILE A 660 25.67 -12.47 2.36
C ILE A 660 24.98 -11.26 3.00
N TRP A 661 23.83 -10.83 2.48
CA TRP A 661 23.07 -9.72 3.06
C TRP A 661 22.63 -10.02 4.50
N VAL A 662 22.11 -11.23 4.76
CA VAL A 662 21.69 -11.63 6.12
C VAL A 662 22.87 -11.61 7.09
N ILE A 663 24.00 -12.25 6.76
CA ILE A 663 25.13 -12.38 7.70
C ILE A 663 25.92 -11.09 7.96
N VAL A 664 25.77 -10.07 7.11
CA VAL A 664 26.38 -8.73 7.30
C VAL A 664 25.43 -7.79 8.06
N MET A 665 24.11 -7.91 7.85
CA MET A 665 23.10 -6.96 8.37
C MET A 665 22.31 -7.45 9.58
N TYR A 666 22.44 -8.72 10.00
CA TYR A 666 21.75 -9.27 11.17
C TYR A 666 22.73 -9.82 12.20
N ASP A 667 22.54 -9.42 13.45
CA ASP A 667 23.40 -9.72 14.60
C ASP A 667 22.66 -10.63 15.61
N GLY A 668 21.71 -11.42 15.13
CA GLY A 668 20.92 -12.34 15.95
C GLY A 668 19.70 -12.89 15.21
N PRO A 669 19.02 -13.88 15.83
CA PRO A 669 17.80 -14.48 15.29
C PRO A 669 16.58 -13.54 15.38
N LEU A 670 15.46 -13.97 14.81
CA LEU A 670 14.16 -13.30 14.89
C LEU A 670 14.19 -11.82 14.43
N GLY A 671 14.90 -11.53 13.35
CA GLY A 671 14.95 -10.19 12.76
C GLY A 671 15.80 -9.18 13.56
N HIS A 672 16.76 -9.64 14.36
CA HIS A 672 17.68 -8.75 15.09
C HIS A 672 18.68 -8.06 14.13
N GLU A 673 18.21 -6.99 13.48
CA GLU A 673 19.02 -6.10 12.66
C GLU A 673 20.21 -5.53 13.45
N ARG A 674 21.36 -5.49 12.76
CA ARG A 674 22.60 -4.89 13.20
C ARG A 674 22.43 -3.38 13.49
N ARG A 675 23.14 -2.87 14.51
CA ARG A 675 22.95 -1.49 15.01
C ARG A 675 24.21 -0.64 15.11
N ASP A 676 25.39 -1.25 15.10
CA ASP A 676 26.70 -0.59 15.13
C ASP A 676 27.04 0.10 13.79
N ILE A 677 26.59 -0.47 12.67
CA ILE A 677 26.83 0.04 11.32
C ILE A 677 25.55 -0.08 10.46
N GLY A 678 25.23 0.99 9.73
CA GLY A 678 24.18 0.97 8.70
C GLY A 678 24.72 0.42 7.38
N HIS A 679 23.83 -0.12 6.53
CA HIS A 679 24.22 -0.77 5.28
C HIS A 679 24.98 0.18 4.34
N GLU A 680 24.71 1.49 4.42
CA GLU A 680 25.33 2.55 3.63
C GLU A 680 26.85 2.68 3.86
N LYS A 681 27.33 2.24 5.04
CA LYS A 681 28.75 2.21 5.43
C LYS A 681 29.44 0.88 5.13
N THR A 682 28.67 -0.19 4.85
CA THR A 682 29.22 -1.49 4.45
C THR A 682 29.53 -1.54 2.95
N PHE A 683 30.21 -2.61 2.49
CA PHE A 683 30.41 -2.84 1.06
C PHE A 683 29.09 -3.10 0.30
N LEU A 684 28.01 -3.52 0.99
CA LEU A 684 26.69 -3.75 0.36
C LEU A 684 26.13 -2.46 -0.27
N SER A 685 26.50 -1.28 0.24
CA SER A 685 26.19 0.02 -0.37
C SER A 685 26.63 0.15 -1.85
N LEU A 686 27.68 -0.59 -2.26
CA LEU A 686 28.14 -0.67 -3.65
C LEU A 686 27.22 -1.53 -4.51
N TRP A 687 26.47 -2.46 -3.91
CA TRP A 687 25.47 -3.29 -4.60
C TRP A 687 24.07 -2.64 -4.61
N SER A 688 23.84 -1.61 -3.78
CA SER A 688 22.53 -0.96 -3.56
C SER A 688 22.48 0.53 -3.94
N GLU A 689 22.83 1.45 -3.03
CA GLU A 689 22.61 2.89 -3.22
C GLU A 689 23.60 3.52 -4.20
N LYS A 690 24.87 3.09 -4.16
CA LYS A 690 25.95 3.69 -4.96
C LYS A 690 25.84 3.22 -6.42
N ALA A 691 25.35 2.00 -6.65
CA ALA A 691 25.04 1.51 -7.99
C ALA A 691 23.75 2.10 -8.61
N ALA A 692 23.02 2.95 -7.87
CA ALA A 692 21.84 3.64 -8.41
C ALA A 692 22.19 4.70 -9.46
N SER A 693 23.42 5.23 -9.47
CA SER A 693 23.92 6.16 -10.49
C SER A 693 24.61 5.47 -11.66
N ASP A 694 25.20 4.29 -11.42
CA ASP A 694 25.92 3.52 -12.42
C ASP A 694 25.94 2.02 -12.04
N LEU A 695 25.39 1.16 -12.90
CA LEU A 695 25.36 -0.29 -12.69
C LEU A 695 26.76 -0.91 -12.71
N ALA A 696 27.73 -0.28 -13.36
CA ALA A 696 29.10 -0.74 -13.37
C ALA A 696 29.69 -0.76 -11.93
N ILE A 697 29.21 0.09 -11.02
CA ILE A 697 29.64 0.07 -9.60
C ILE A 697 29.25 -1.27 -8.95
N ALA A 698 27.99 -1.70 -9.09
CA ALA A 698 27.55 -3.01 -8.58
C ALA A 698 28.28 -4.14 -9.30
N ARG A 699 28.42 -4.08 -10.63
CA ARG A 699 29.09 -5.13 -11.40
C ARG A 699 30.55 -5.31 -10.97
N HIS A 700 31.32 -4.23 -10.91
CA HIS A 700 32.73 -4.29 -10.51
C HIS A 700 32.86 -4.72 -9.05
N ALA A 701 32.05 -4.19 -8.13
CA ALA A 701 32.09 -4.60 -6.72
C ALA A 701 31.78 -6.09 -6.54
N LYS A 702 30.78 -6.62 -7.25
CA LYS A 702 30.40 -8.05 -7.23
C LYS A 702 31.42 -8.94 -7.92
N PHE A 703 31.93 -8.54 -9.09
CA PHE A 703 32.97 -9.27 -9.81
C PHE A 703 34.24 -9.37 -8.95
N SER A 704 34.74 -8.24 -8.44
CA SER A 704 35.90 -8.19 -7.53
C SER A 704 35.65 -8.99 -6.27
N PHE A 705 34.45 -8.93 -5.68
CA PHE A 705 34.09 -9.81 -4.56
C PHE A 705 34.21 -11.29 -4.94
N LEU A 706 33.66 -11.75 -6.07
CA LEU A 706 33.75 -13.15 -6.47
C LEU A 706 35.21 -13.59 -6.73
N ILE A 707 36.03 -12.78 -7.41
CA ILE A 707 37.40 -13.17 -7.78
C ILE A 707 38.47 -12.91 -6.71
N ASP A 708 38.22 -12.05 -5.72
CA ASP A 708 39.22 -11.70 -4.70
C ASP A 708 39.78 -12.94 -3.98
N SER A 709 41.03 -12.83 -3.53
CA SER A 709 41.76 -13.91 -2.85
C SER A 709 42.15 -13.56 -1.41
N ASP A 710 42.08 -12.28 -1.02
CA ASP A 710 42.42 -11.78 0.32
C ASP A 710 41.30 -12.03 1.34
N ARG A 711 40.05 -12.18 0.88
CA ARG A 711 38.85 -12.57 1.66
C ARG A 711 38.36 -11.55 2.70
N LYS A 712 39.23 -10.67 3.20
CA LYS A 712 38.99 -9.65 4.22
C LYS A 712 37.68 -8.86 4.06
N ILE A 713 37.27 -8.50 2.84
CA ILE A 713 36.04 -7.72 2.59
C ILE A 713 34.80 -8.39 3.21
N LEU A 714 34.75 -9.72 3.22
CA LEU A 714 33.68 -10.46 3.92
C LEU A 714 34.00 -10.60 5.41
N ASP A 715 35.21 -11.03 5.72
CA ASP A 715 35.61 -11.44 7.07
C ASP A 715 35.55 -10.26 8.08
N ASP A 716 35.89 -9.04 7.63
CA ASP A 716 35.80 -7.80 8.42
C ASP A 716 34.35 -7.26 8.53
N ALA A 717 33.45 -7.70 7.66
CA ALA A 717 32.11 -7.14 7.51
C ALA A 717 30.99 -8.00 8.14
N VAL A 718 31.17 -9.32 8.23
CA VAL A 718 30.19 -10.25 8.83
C VAL A 718 30.01 -9.95 10.32
N THR A 719 28.79 -10.13 10.85
CA THR A 719 28.52 -9.90 12.27
C THR A 719 29.24 -10.93 13.16
N PRO A 720 29.64 -10.56 14.39
CA PRO A 720 30.21 -11.52 15.34
C PRO A 720 29.32 -12.76 15.52
N TYR A 721 28.00 -12.57 15.56
CA TYR A 721 27.01 -13.66 15.64
C TYR A 721 27.05 -14.62 14.45
N CYS A 722 27.28 -14.13 13.22
CA CYS A 722 27.31 -14.95 11.99
C CYS A 722 28.72 -15.39 11.55
N SER A 723 29.76 -15.06 12.32
CA SER A 723 31.17 -15.35 11.99
C SER A 723 31.45 -16.82 11.64
N ASN A 724 30.76 -17.77 12.26
CA ASN A 724 30.90 -19.20 11.95
C ASN A 724 30.38 -19.61 10.56
N LEU A 725 29.64 -18.75 9.85
CA LEU A 725 29.13 -18.99 8.50
C LEU A 725 30.11 -18.54 7.39
N ILE A 726 31.17 -17.80 7.74
CA ILE A 726 32.21 -17.35 6.80
C ILE A 726 32.79 -18.49 5.94
N PRO A 727 33.13 -19.69 6.49
CA PRO A 727 33.71 -20.78 5.70
C PRO A 727 32.76 -21.36 4.63
N LEU A 728 31.43 -21.28 4.84
CA LEU A 728 30.43 -21.69 3.87
C LEU A 728 30.44 -20.74 2.67
N VAL A 729 30.40 -19.43 2.94
CA VAL A 729 30.36 -18.40 1.90
C VAL A 729 31.63 -18.44 1.05
N HIS A 730 32.81 -18.65 1.64
CA HIS A 730 34.05 -18.81 0.86
C HIS A 730 34.07 -20.06 -0.01
N GLN A 731 33.48 -21.18 0.42
CA GLN A 731 33.35 -22.38 -0.41
C GLN A 731 32.40 -22.17 -1.60
N TRP A 732 31.22 -21.57 -1.35
CA TRP A 732 30.26 -21.25 -2.41
C TRP A 732 30.86 -20.24 -3.41
N ARG A 733 31.49 -19.17 -2.91
CA ARG A 733 32.22 -18.18 -3.71
C ARG A 733 33.34 -18.79 -4.56
N ALA A 734 34.06 -19.79 -4.04
CA ALA A 734 35.12 -20.47 -4.80
C ALA A 734 34.58 -21.20 -6.03
N LEU A 735 33.37 -21.78 -5.96
CA LEU A 735 32.72 -22.42 -7.11
C LEU A 735 32.30 -21.39 -8.18
N HIS A 736 31.73 -20.25 -7.78
CA HIS A 736 31.48 -19.13 -8.71
C HIS A 736 32.76 -18.57 -9.32
N LYS A 737 33.84 -18.43 -8.53
CA LYS A 737 35.16 -18.01 -9.03
C LYS A 737 35.72 -19.00 -10.06
N GLN A 738 35.61 -20.30 -9.81
CA GLN A 738 36.04 -21.32 -10.76
C GLN A 738 35.21 -21.29 -12.05
N ALA A 739 33.88 -21.18 -11.94
CA ALA A 739 32.99 -21.07 -13.10
C ALA A 739 33.35 -19.86 -13.96
N LEU A 740 33.52 -18.69 -13.33
CA LEU A 740 33.89 -17.42 -13.96
C LEU A 740 35.29 -17.46 -14.62
N LEU A 741 36.27 -18.13 -14.00
CA LEU A 741 37.63 -18.28 -14.56
C LEU A 741 37.70 -19.30 -15.72
N THR A 742 36.70 -20.19 -15.84
CA THR A 742 36.65 -21.24 -16.87
C THR A 742 35.63 -20.94 -17.98
N ASP A 743 34.92 -19.80 -17.91
CA ASP A 743 33.80 -19.44 -18.79
C ASP A 743 32.69 -20.53 -18.81
N THR A 744 32.40 -21.08 -17.62
CA THR A 744 31.35 -22.08 -17.39
C THR A 744 30.27 -21.56 -16.44
N VAL A 745 29.15 -22.27 -16.34
CA VAL A 745 28.09 -22.01 -15.35
C VAL A 745 28.33 -22.85 -14.09
N VAL A 746 27.98 -22.29 -12.92
CA VAL A 746 28.04 -23.04 -11.66
C VAL A 746 27.02 -24.19 -11.67
N ASP A 747 27.41 -25.37 -11.20
CA ASP A 747 26.47 -26.49 -11.01
C ASP A 747 25.71 -26.32 -9.69
N ILE A 748 24.38 -26.35 -9.77
CA ILE A 748 23.50 -26.30 -8.60
C ILE A 748 23.76 -27.46 -7.63
N CYS A 749 24.19 -28.61 -8.15
CA CYS A 749 24.55 -29.79 -7.37
C CYS A 749 25.86 -29.63 -6.61
N ASP A 750 26.82 -28.83 -7.11
CA ASP A 750 28.05 -28.50 -6.37
C ASP A 750 27.71 -27.62 -5.17
N ILE A 751 26.88 -26.58 -5.36
CA ILE A 751 26.40 -25.71 -4.28
C ILE A 751 25.61 -26.52 -3.25
N ALA A 752 24.71 -27.40 -3.70
CA ALA A 752 23.94 -28.29 -2.83
C ALA A 752 24.85 -29.14 -1.94
N ARG A 753 25.88 -29.78 -2.52
CA ARG A 753 26.86 -30.58 -1.77
C ARG A 753 27.68 -29.77 -0.76
N VAL A 754 28.02 -28.52 -1.07
CA VAL A 754 28.69 -27.61 -0.11
C VAL A 754 27.78 -27.28 1.07
N LEU A 755 26.51 -26.93 0.81
CA LEU A 755 25.51 -26.64 1.84
C LEU A 755 25.22 -27.88 2.71
N ASP A 756 24.96 -29.03 2.11
CA ASP A 756 24.62 -30.27 2.82
C ASP A 756 25.77 -30.72 3.74
N LYS A 757 27.01 -30.66 3.25
CA LYS A 757 28.21 -30.92 4.05
C LYS A 757 28.37 -29.93 5.21
N PHE A 758 28.05 -28.66 4.98
CA PHE A 758 28.13 -27.64 6.02
C PHE A 758 27.07 -27.85 7.10
N ILE A 759 25.79 -28.03 6.71
CA ILE A 759 24.66 -28.30 7.62
C ILE A 759 24.93 -29.53 8.50
N ALA A 760 25.49 -30.60 7.93
CA ALA A 760 25.85 -31.82 8.67
C ALA A 760 26.92 -31.58 9.75
N GLY A 761 27.78 -30.56 9.58
CA GLY A 761 28.78 -30.14 10.55
C GLY A 761 28.31 -29.06 11.54
N MET A 762 27.09 -28.52 11.39
CA MET A 762 26.57 -27.49 12.30
C MET A 762 26.09 -28.09 13.61
N LEU A 763 26.66 -27.60 14.72
CA LEU A 763 26.15 -27.83 16.08
C LEU A 763 24.69 -27.39 16.19
N GLU A 764 23.92 -28.09 17.02
CA GLU A 764 22.57 -27.64 17.36
C GLU A 764 22.63 -26.43 18.29
N GLU A 765 22.00 -25.34 17.87
CA GLU A 765 21.75 -24.15 18.68
C GLU A 765 20.35 -24.29 19.29
N HIS A 766 20.17 -23.98 20.58
CA HIS A 766 18.83 -23.83 21.14
C HIS A 766 18.06 -22.77 20.34
N PRO A 767 16.95 -23.12 19.65
CA PRO A 767 16.25 -22.16 18.80
C PRO A 767 15.66 -21.03 19.64
N ALA A 768 15.72 -19.81 19.12
CA ALA A 768 15.10 -18.67 19.80
C ALA A 768 13.58 -18.88 19.91
N GLU A 769 13.05 -18.81 21.14
CA GLU A 769 11.61 -18.89 21.39
C GLU A 769 10.89 -17.71 20.73
N MET A 770 9.93 -18.02 19.85
CA MET A 770 9.03 -17.04 19.25
C MET A 770 7.65 -17.21 19.87
N ALA A 771 7.29 -16.30 20.78
CA ALA A 771 6.05 -16.39 21.57
C ALA A 771 4.73 -16.34 20.77
N TYR A 772 4.80 -16.11 19.45
CA TYR A 772 3.65 -16.05 18.55
C TYR A 772 4.09 -16.46 17.13
N THR A 773 4.12 -17.77 16.85
CA THR A 773 4.16 -18.27 15.46
C THR A 773 2.76 -18.22 14.87
N LEU A 774 2.66 -18.05 13.55
CA LEU A 774 1.39 -18.29 12.85
C LEU A 774 0.98 -19.77 12.95
N ASN A 775 1.95 -20.68 13.10
CA ASN A 775 1.70 -22.08 13.46
C ASN A 775 1.08 -22.27 14.85
N HIS A 776 1.30 -21.39 15.83
CA HIS A 776 0.56 -21.42 17.10
C HIS A 776 -0.88 -20.93 16.95
N LEU A 777 -1.21 -20.15 15.91
CA LEU A 777 -2.58 -19.77 15.58
C LEU A 777 -3.32 -20.87 14.81
N THR A 778 -2.65 -21.59 13.90
CA THR A 778 -3.25 -22.71 13.15
C THR A 778 -3.32 -24.01 13.95
N ALA A 779 -2.27 -24.37 14.71
CA ALA A 779 -2.22 -25.63 15.46
C ALA A 779 -3.19 -25.72 16.64
N ARG A 780 -3.76 -24.59 17.10
CA ARG A 780 -4.83 -24.57 18.12
C ARG A 780 -6.22 -24.88 17.55
N HIS A 781 -6.39 -24.77 16.23
CA HIS A 781 -7.64 -25.01 15.52
C HIS A 781 -7.36 -25.84 14.25
N PRO A 782 -7.01 -27.13 14.38
CA PRO A 782 -6.90 -28.01 13.23
C PRO A 782 -8.26 -28.06 12.50
N PRO A 783 -8.29 -28.09 11.15
CA PRO A 783 -9.54 -28.15 10.41
C PRO A 783 -10.29 -29.45 10.73
N GLU A 784 -11.58 -29.33 11.03
CA GLU A 784 -12.48 -30.47 11.21
C GLU A 784 -12.75 -31.13 9.86
N SER A 785 -11.85 -32.04 9.45
CA SER A 785 -11.82 -32.76 8.17
C SER A 785 -11.18 -31.99 7.00
N PRO A 786 -10.64 -32.68 5.98
CA PRO A 786 -10.22 -32.04 4.74
C PRO A 786 -11.46 -31.54 3.98
N LEU A 787 -11.71 -30.23 4.07
CA LEU A 787 -12.77 -29.56 3.30
C LEU A 787 -12.46 -29.61 1.79
N PRO A 788 -13.49 -29.72 0.93
CA PRO A 788 -13.30 -29.77 -0.52
C PRO A 788 -12.66 -28.47 -1.01
N ALA A 789 -11.86 -28.57 -2.08
CA ALA A 789 -11.36 -27.38 -2.77
C ALA A 789 -12.53 -26.47 -3.19
N PRO A 790 -12.38 -25.13 -3.08
CA PRO A 790 -13.43 -24.21 -3.52
C PRO A 790 -13.76 -24.47 -5.00
N PRO A 791 -15.02 -24.24 -5.43
CA PRO A 791 -15.45 -24.57 -6.78
C PRO A 791 -14.61 -23.82 -7.82
N VAL A 792 -13.74 -24.55 -8.50
CA VAL A 792 -12.92 -24.03 -9.60
C VAL A 792 -13.86 -23.62 -10.74
N ALA A 793 -13.89 -22.34 -11.06
CA ALA A 793 -14.55 -21.87 -12.28
C ALA A 793 -13.82 -22.46 -13.50
N THR A 794 -14.38 -23.51 -14.07
CA THR A 794 -13.82 -24.18 -15.26
C THR A 794 -13.80 -23.20 -16.43
N PRO A 795 -12.64 -22.91 -17.06
CA PRO A 795 -12.62 -22.14 -18.29
C PRO A 795 -13.39 -22.90 -19.37
N SER A 796 -14.49 -22.33 -19.86
CA SER A 796 -15.27 -22.91 -20.96
C SER A 796 -14.56 -22.71 -22.30
N GLY A 797 -13.46 -23.43 -22.51
CA GLY A 797 -12.63 -23.38 -23.70
C GLY A 797 -12.03 -24.75 -23.98
N SER A 798 -12.47 -25.41 -25.06
CA SER A 798 -12.00 -26.75 -25.43
C SER A 798 -10.52 -26.73 -25.83
N SER A 799 -9.63 -27.10 -24.91
CA SER A 799 -8.21 -27.24 -25.20
C SER A 799 -7.96 -28.40 -26.16
N LYS A 800 -7.82 -28.07 -27.46
CA LYS A 800 -7.37 -29.03 -28.47
C LYS A 800 -5.92 -29.38 -28.19
N ARG A 801 -5.68 -30.64 -27.85
CA ARG A 801 -4.35 -31.22 -27.64
C ARG A 801 -3.45 -30.94 -28.84
N LEU A 802 -2.44 -30.12 -28.65
CA LEU A 802 -1.17 -30.19 -29.39
C LEU A 802 -0.16 -30.90 -28.49
N ARG A 803 -0.27 -32.23 -28.45
CA ARG A 803 0.89 -33.06 -28.14
C ARG A 803 1.65 -33.20 -29.46
N ASP A 804 2.89 -32.72 -29.47
CA ASP A 804 4.07 -33.46 -29.91
C ASP A 804 5.32 -32.65 -29.49
N ASP A 805 6.50 -33.28 -29.48
CA ASP A 805 7.78 -32.74 -29.02
C ASP A 805 7.98 -32.52 -27.49
N VAL A 806 7.52 -33.46 -26.66
CA VAL A 806 8.23 -33.78 -25.41
C VAL A 806 9.41 -34.70 -25.75
N ARG A 807 10.65 -34.27 -25.51
CA ARG A 807 11.84 -35.14 -25.58
C ARG A 807 12.49 -35.28 -24.21
N SER A 808 12.94 -36.52 -23.95
CA SER A 808 13.66 -36.95 -22.74
C SER A 808 14.91 -36.09 -22.47
N MET A 809 15.27 -36.01 -21.18
CA MET A 809 16.45 -35.29 -20.71
C MET A 809 17.76 -35.74 -21.37
N GLY A 810 18.58 -34.74 -21.66
CA GLY A 810 19.99 -34.81 -22.06
C GLY A 810 20.48 -33.37 -22.17
N ASN A 811 21.66 -33.07 -21.61
CA ASN A 811 22.15 -31.70 -21.37
C ASN A 811 21.81 -30.68 -22.49
N PRO A 812 21.21 -29.51 -22.15
CA PRO A 812 20.95 -28.47 -23.14
C PRO A 812 22.28 -27.96 -23.73
N PRO A 813 22.30 -27.58 -25.02
CA PRO A 813 23.54 -27.24 -25.71
C PRO A 813 24.16 -25.94 -25.17
N LEU A 814 25.48 -25.98 -24.96
CA LEU A 814 26.29 -24.81 -24.65
C LEU A 814 26.10 -23.71 -25.73
N PRO A 815 26.00 -22.42 -25.36
CA PRO A 815 25.89 -21.32 -26.31
C PRO A 815 27.22 -21.11 -27.06
N SER A 816 27.44 -21.89 -28.11
CA SER A 816 28.62 -21.76 -28.96
C SER A 816 28.56 -20.46 -29.79
N LYS A 817 29.23 -19.40 -29.34
CA LYS A 817 29.79 -18.37 -30.23
C LYS A 817 30.93 -17.61 -29.55
N ARG A 818 32.17 -18.01 -29.88
CA ARG A 818 33.39 -17.24 -29.64
C ARG A 818 33.20 -15.78 -30.07
N PHE A 819 33.36 -14.85 -29.15
CA PHE A 819 33.85 -13.51 -29.49
C PHE A 819 35.23 -13.33 -28.87
N LYS A 820 36.20 -12.95 -29.72
CA LYS A 820 37.59 -12.76 -29.30
C LYS A 820 37.69 -11.59 -28.33
N SER A 821 38.55 -11.74 -27.34
CA SER A 821 39.02 -10.69 -26.44
C SER A 821 39.49 -9.44 -27.19
N GLY A 822 38.96 -8.29 -26.80
CA GLY A 822 39.59 -6.97 -26.91
C GLY A 822 39.58 -6.37 -25.52
N LEU A 823 40.75 -5.85 -25.09
CA LEU A 823 41.06 -5.36 -23.73
C LEU A 823 40.06 -4.33 -23.20
#